data_AF-A0A5D2MZ40-F1
#
_entry.id   AF-A0A5D2MZ40-F1
#
_cell.length_a   1.000
_cell.length_b   1.000
_cell.length_c   1.000
_cell.angle_alpha   90.00
_cell.angle_beta   90.00
_cell.angle_gamma   90.00
#
_symmetry.space_group_name_H-M   'P 1'
#
loop_
_entity.id
_entity.type
_entity.pdbx_description
1 polymer ?
#
loop_
_entity_poly.entity_id
_entity_poly.type
_entity_poly.pdbx_seq_one_letter_code
_entity_poly.pdbx_strand_id
1 'polypeptide(L)'
;MNQLVFFFFFFLFGKLCLCDPRATEAALICTNTTASITARKSFVANFLAALDSFTPLIVRQRYAVVVKGSGDTRVYGFGECMKDLEQGDCNICFAQCKAQIMRCLPFQIGTRGGRLFYDGCYLRYDDYNFFDESLSETDRTVCATKDVGLSNETGFRANVMQLVRNLTVEAPKNDGFFVGSMGKGNNVSVYGLAQCWELVNASACEDCLVNAVSRISSCLPKEEGRVLNAGCYLRYSTNKFYYNSTAPPVGGNRGRRKLASILATTFSTMALALIFATAIFFVNKKLVKKRQESKQLGALSPLLNKSKLNLSYESLEKATNYFSDTNKLGQGGSGSVYKGTLPNGKVVAIKRLFFNTRQWVDQFFNEVNLTSGINHKNLVKLLGCSITGPESLLVYEFVSNQSLHDYLFVRKDVEPLRWEERYKIVLGTAEGLAYLHEESKLRIIHRDIKPSNILLDEDLTPKIADFGLVRLFPEDKTHISTAIAGTLGYMAPEYAVRGMLTQKADVYSFGVLVIEITCGKRNKCFSPDMVCILHMVWNQYEADKLREVVDPVIEHNFREKACRLLQIGLLCVQASTELRPSMSTIVKMLTDDTCEIPCPTQPPFLSPSSSGVSLNITTSTSNYQTESYIQSLGYSTMQSRMGPGWTAFIENVSDKFHEDGIDTLG
;
A
#
# COMPACT_ATOMS: atom_id res chain seq x y z
N MET A 1 -16.45 26.41 -30.80
CA MET A 1 -15.41 26.44 -31.85
C MET A 1 -14.25 27.40 -31.57
N ASN A 2 -14.45 28.52 -30.84
CA ASN A 2 -13.37 29.50 -30.56
C ASN A 2 -12.41 29.18 -29.40
N GLN A 3 -12.56 28.06 -28.69
CA GLN A 3 -11.61 27.64 -27.64
C GLN A 3 -10.55 26.63 -28.12
N LEU A 4 -10.76 25.97 -29.26
CA LEU A 4 -9.79 25.01 -29.81
C LEU A 4 -8.63 25.68 -30.56
N VAL A 5 -8.83 26.88 -31.11
CA VAL A 5 -7.82 27.58 -31.92
C VAL A 5 -6.68 28.15 -31.06
N PHE A 6 -6.95 28.46 -29.78
CA PHE A 6 -5.94 29.01 -28.87
C PHE A 6 -4.93 27.96 -28.37
N PHE A 7 -5.30 26.67 -28.38
CA PHE A 7 -4.42 25.57 -27.97
C PHE A 7 -3.41 25.16 -29.06
N PHE A 8 -3.69 25.47 -30.33
CA PHE A 8 -2.84 25.03 -31.45
C PHE A 8 -1.66 25.96 -31.72
N PHE A 9 -1.72 27.23 -31.31
CA PHE A 9 -0.64 28.20 -31.56
C PHE A 9 0.55 28.09 -30.60
N PHE A 10 0.41 27.41 -29.46
CA PHE A 10 1.52 27.20 -28.51
C PHE A 10 2.49 26.07 -28.93
N PHE A 11 2.10 25.22 -29.89
CA PHE A 11 2.92 24.08 -30.33
C PHE A 11 3.87 24.40 -31.50
N LEU A 12 3.80 25.59 -32.11
CA LEU A 12 4.54 25.88 -33.34
C LEU A 12 5.85 26.68 -33.18
N PHE A 13 6.19 27.18 -31.98
CA PHE A 13 7.42 27.99 -31.81
C PHE A 13 8.24 27.73 -30.54
N GLY A 14 7.93 26.70 -29.75
CA GLY A 14 8.82 26.26 -28.68
C GLY A 14 9.77 25.17 -29.19
N LYS A 15 11.05 25.46 -29.41
CA LYS A 15 12.06 24.39 -29.34
C LYS A 15 11.90 23.76 -27.95
N LEU A 16 11.44 22.51 -27.88
CA LEU A 16 11.48 21.73 -26.64
C LEU A 16 12.93 21.74 -26.16
N CYS A 17 13.24 22.53 -25.13
CA CYS A 17 14.44 22.28 -24.34
C CYS A 17 14.14 21.03 -23.52
N LEU A 18 14.57 19.87 -24.03
CA LEU A 18 14.68 18.66 -23.25
C LEU A 18 15.74 18.93 -22.17
N CYS A 19 15.29 19.30 -20.97
CA CYS A 19 16.15 19.38 -19.80
C CYS A 19 16.26 17.96 -19.23
N ASP A 20 17.47 17.38 -19.16
CA ASP A 20 17.71 16.12 -18.44
C ASP A 20 17.46 16.41 -16.96
N PRO A 21 16.45 15.79 -16.30
CA PRO A 21 16.06 16.16 -14.94
C PRO A 21 17.15 15.83 -13.90
N ARG A 22 18.28 15.18 -14.27
CA ARG A 22 19.38 14.72 -13.37
C ARG A 22 18.92 13.97 -12.11
N ALA A 23 17.67 13.54 -12.12
CA ALA A 23 16.92 12.80 -11.12
C ALA A 23 16.52 11.40 -11.65
N THR A 24 17.09 11.01 -12.79
CA THR A 24 16.86 9.71 -13.40
C THR A 24 17.63 8.64 -12.62
N GLU A 25 16.93 7.59 -12.20
CA GLU A 25 17.52 6.42 -11.56
C GLU A 25 18.44 5.70 -12.55
N ALA A 26 19.73 5.63 -12.25
CA ALA A 26 20.70 4.85 -13.02
C ALA A 26 20.73 3.39 -12.55
N ALA A 27 20.72 3.16 -11.23
CA ALA A 27 20.53 1.84 -10.63
C ALA A 27 20.23 1.91 -9.13
N LEU A 28 19.38 0.98 -8.66
CA LEU A 28 19.26 0.59 -7.26
C LEU A 28 19.90 -0.80 -7.05
N ILE A 29 20.76 -0.93 -6.04
CA ILE A 29 21.47 -2.17 -5.70
C ILE A 29 21.28 -2.44 -4.21
N CYS A 30 20.62 -3.53 -3.86
CA CYS A 30 20.40 -3.93 -2.48
C CYS A 30 21.26 -5.16 -2.16
N THR A 31 21.76 -5.26 -0.92
CA THR A 31 22.49 -6.47 -0.49
C THR A 31 21.51 -7.61 -0.22
N ASN A 32 22.03 -8.84 -0.19
CA ASN A 32 21.26 -10.01 0.27
C ASN A 32 21.45 -10.26 1.78
N THR A 33 22.30 -9.46 2.44
CA THR A 33 22.55 -9.55 3.88
C THR A 33 21.44 -8.85 4.66
N THR A 34 20.97 -9.49 5.74
CA THR A 34 19.80 -9.04 6.49
C THR A 34 20.09 -9.06 7.98
N ALA A 35 19.45 -8.14 8.72
CA ALA A 35 19.58 -8.11 10.17
C ALA A 35 18.92 -9.34 10.81
N SER A 36 19.60 -9.90 11.82
CA SER A 36 19.05 -10.97 12.65
C SER A 36 17.73 -10.52 13.28
N ILE A 37 16.84 -11.47 13.58
CA ILE A 37 15.49 -11.19 14.10
C ILE A 37 15.54 -10.31 15.36
N THR A 38 16.52 -10.54 16.23
CA THR A 38 16.71 -9.76 17.47
C THR A 38 17.28 -8.36 17.23
N ALA A 39 18.13 -8.19 16.21
CA ALA A 39 18.76 -6.91 15.87
C ALA A 39 17.91 -6.04 14.94
N ARG A 40 16.90 -6.61 14.25
CA ARG A 40 16.15 -5.96 13.16
C ARG A 40 15.50 -4.64 13.59
N LYS A 41 14.79 -4.62 14.71
CA LYS A 41 14.12 -3.40 15.21
C LYS A 41 15.13 -2.26 15.46
N SER A 42 16.26 -2.58 16.09
CA SER A 42 17.31 -1.62 16.40
C SER A 42 18.06 -1.16 15.15
N PHE A 43 18.36 -2.07 14.22
CA PHE A 43 19.00 -1.74 12.94
C PHE A 43 18.13 -0.78 12.11
N VAL A 44 16.83 -1.09 11.97
CA VAL A 44 15.87 -0.22 11.26
C VAL A 44 15.81 1.17 11.90
N ALA A 45 15.75 1.25 13.23
CA ALA A 45 15.75 2.53 13.94
C ALA A 45 17.05 3.33 13.67
N ASN A 46 18.21 2.67 13.70
CA ASN A 46 19.49 3.30 13.40
C ASN A 46 19.59 3.76 11.95
N PHE A 47 19.03 2.99 11.01
CA PHE A 47 18.98 3.36 9.60
C PHE A 47 18.08 4.59 9.36
N LEU A 48 16.88 4.63 9.93
CA LEU A 48 16.00 5.80 9.82
C LEU A 48 16.66 7.05 10.44
N ALA A 49 17.29 6.90 11.61
CA ALA A 49 18.07 7.97 12.23
C ALA A 49 19.26 8.41 11.37
N ALA A 50 19.85 7.48 10.60
CA ALA A 50 20.91 7.82 9.65
C ALA A 50 20.33 8.65 8.50
N LEU A 51 19.24 8.21 7.88
CA LEU A 51 18.52 8.92 6.82
C LEU A 51 18.10 10.35 7.22
N ASP A 52 17.67 10.56 8.46
CA ASP A 52 17.32 11.89 8.96
C ASP A 52 18.52 12.82 9.17
N SER A 53 19.70 12.25 9.39
CA SER A 53 20.93 13.03 9.54
C SER A 53 21.50 13.54 8.21
N PHE A 54 21.15 12.94 7.07
CA PHE A 54 21.69 13.34 5.76
C PHE A 54 21.22 14.72 5.30
N THR A 55 19.93 15.01 5.37
CA THR A 55 19.34 16.23 4.79
C THR A 55 20.03 17.53 5.25
N PRO A 56 20.25 17.78 6.56
CA PRO A 56 20.93 19.01 6.98
C PRO A 56 22.40 19.07 6.54
N LEU A 57 23.08 17.93 6.41
CA LEU A 57 24.47 17.86 5.97
C LEU A 57 24.59 18.13 4.46
N ILE A 58 23.76 17.49 3.63
CA ILE A 58 23.72 17.71 2.17
C ILE A 58 23.40 19.17 1.83
N VAL A 59 22.46 19.79 2.55
CA VAL A 59 22.12 21.21 2.37
C VAL A 59 23.32 22.13 2.68
N ARG A 60 24.15 21.75 3.67
CA ARG A 60 25.27 22.57 4.11
C ARG A 60 26.51 22.42 3.24
N GLN A 61 26.85 21.20 2.84
CA GLN A 61 28.15 20.89 2.24
C GLN A 61 28.09 19.93 1.03
N ARG A 62 26.89 19.59 0.55
CA ARG A 62 26.63 18.74 -0.65
C ARG A 62 27.04 17.27 -0.56
N TYR A 63 27.68 16.86 0.53
CA TYR A 63 27.92 15.47 0.90
C TYR A 63 27.64 15.26 2.38
N ALA A 64 27.49 14.00 2.79
CA ALA A 64 27.20 13.63 4.16
C ALA A 64 27.77 12.25 4.49
N VAL A 65 28.38 12.18 5.68
CA VAL A 65 28.88 10.94 6.28
C VAL A 65 28.12 10.73 7.58
N VAL A 66 27.52 9.57 7.73
CA VAL A 66 26.65 9.27 8.87
C VAL A 66 27.00 7.90 9.41
N VAL A 67 27.17 7.80 10.73
CA VAL A 67 27.29 6.52 11.44
C VAL A 67 26.28 6.53 12.59
N LYS A 68 25.39 5.54 12.63
CA LYS A 68 24.39 5.39 13.69
C LYS A 68 24.41 3.97 14.25
N GLY A 69 24.12 3.83 15.55
CA GLY A 69 24.09 2.54 16.23
C GLY A 69 25.45 1.98 16.64
N SER A 70 25.43 0.75 17.13
CA SER A 70 26.60 0.05 17.67
C SER A 70 26.53 -1.46 17.42
N GLY A 71 27.69 -2.12 17.33
CA GLY A 71 27.78 -3.57 17.06
C GLY A 71 27.03 -3.96 15.79
N ASP A 72 26.29 -5.07 15.87
CA ASP A 72 25.50 -5.67 14.76
C ASP A 72 24.31 -4.82 14.26
N THR A 73 24.05 -3.67 14.90
CA THR A 73 22.98 -2.75 14.52
C THR A 73 23.52 -1.44 13.94
N ARG A 74 24.84 -1.35 13.75
CA ARG A 74 25.49 -0.16 13.23
C ARG A 74 25.18 0.02 11.74
N VAL A 75 24.94 1.26 11.34
CA VAL A 75 24.69 1.67 9.97
C VAL A 75 25.74 2.72 9.60
N TYR A 76 26.51 2.43 8.57
CA TYR A 76 27.37 3.38 7.88
C TYR A 76 26.61 3.94 6.70
N GLY A 77 26.66 5.25 6.50
CA GLY A 77 25.92 5.93 5.46
C GLY A 77 26.75 7.02 4.80
N PHE A 78 26.72 7.07 3.48
CA PHE A 78 27.37 8.10 2.68
C PHE A 78 26.45 8.57 1.58
N GLY A 79 26.44 9.87 1.32
CA GLY A 79 25.63 10.44 0.25
C GLY A 79 26.25 11.73 -0.26
N GLU A 80 26.16 11.95 -1.56
CA GLU A 80 26.81 13.08 -2.22
C GLU A 80 26.06 13.47 -3.50
N CYS A 81 26.00 14.78 -3.77
CA CYS A 81 25.51 15.32 -5.03
C CYS A 81 26.64 15.45 -6.07
N MET A 82 26.29 15.38 -7.35
CA MET A 82 27.25 15.69 -8.40
C MET A 82 27.70 17.15 -8.30
N LYS A 83 29.00 17.41 -8.48
CA LYS A 83 29.59 18.75 -8.24
C LYS A 83 29.10 19.82 -9.24
N ASP A 84 28.53 19.43 -10.38
CA ASP A 84 27.91 20.37 -11.34
C ASP A 84 26.52 20.87 -10.95
N LEU A 85 25.85 20.27 -9.96
CA LEU A 85 24.50 20.68 -9.57
C LEU A 85 24.49 21.98 -8.77
N GLU A 86 23.46 22.80 -9.02
CA GLU A 86 23.11 23.89 -8.12
C GLU A 86 22.54 23.33 -6.81
N GLN A 87 22.56 24.13 -5.73
CA GLN A 87 22.11 23.65 -4.42
C GLN A 87 20.65 23.21 -4.42
N GLY A 88 19.78 23.91 -5.18
CA GLY A 88 18.36 23.54 -5.32
C GLY A 88 18.19 22.16 -5.96
N ASP A 89 18.89 21.90 -7.06
CA ASP A 89 18.82 20.63 -7.78
C ASP A 89 19.44 19.48 -6.98
N CYS A 90 20.55 19.74 -6.28
CA CYS A 90 21.14 18.80 -5.34
C CYS A 90 20.14 18.40 -4.24
N ASN A 91 19.45 19.36 -3.63
CA ASN A 91 18.45 19.08 -2.60
C ASN A 91 17.29 18.24 -3.14
N ILE A 92 16.81 18.51 -4.37
CA ILE A 92 15.72 17.76 -5.00
C ILE A 92 16.16 16.33 -5.33
N CYS A 93 17.33 16.17 -5.98
CA CYS A 93 17.88 14.86 -6.31
C CYS A 93 18.06 14.02 -5.05
N PHE A 94 18.69 14.59 -4.03
CA PHE A 94 18.98 13.85 -2.80
C PHE A 94 17.72 13.48 -2.02
N ALA A 95 16.70 14.35 -2.00
CA ALA A 95 15.40 14.03 -1.39
C ALA A 95 14.75 12.81 -2.07
N GLN A 96 14.86 12.71 -3.40
CA GLN A 96 14.38 11.53 -4.13
C GLN A 96 15.23 10.29 -3.84
N CYS A 97 16.56 10.40 -3.81
CA CYS A 97 17.43 9.29 -3.40
C CYS A 97 17.07 8.77 -2.00
N LYS A 98 16.87 9.66 -1.02
CA LYS A 98 16.44 9.27 0.34
C LYS A 98 15.08 8.56 0.34
N ALA A 99 14.14 8.99 -0.49
CA ALA A 99 12.83 8.34 -0.59
C ALA A 99 12.93 6.95 -1.24
N GLN A 100 13.76 6.80 -2.28
CA GLN A 100 13.84 5.57 -3.06
C GLN A 100 14.76 4.50 -2.45
N ILE A 101 15.81 4.89 -1.71
CA ILE A 101 16.71 3.92 -1.05
C ILE A 101 15.98 3.04 -0.03
N MET A 102 14.82 3.50 0.48
CA MET A 102 13.91 2.74 1.33
C MET A 102 13.48 1.41 0.69
N ARG A 103 13.46 1.32 -0.64
CA ARG A 103 13.14 0.09 -1.37
C ARG A 103 14.14 -1.04 -1.11
N CYS A 104 15.37 -0.72 -0.68
CA CYS A 104 16.32 -1.74 -0.24
C CYS A 104 16.04 -2.27 1.17
N LEU A 105 15.27 -1.56 1.99
CA LEU A 105 15.01 -1.91 3.38
C LEU A 105 13.51 -2.21 3.61
N PRO A 106 13.00 -3.36 3.14
CA PRO A 106 11.69 -3.82 3.59
C PRO A 106 11.75 -4.07 5.10
N PHE A 107 10.83 -3.45 5.84
CA PHE A 107 10.83 -3.42 7.31
C PHE A 107 10.81 -4.83 7.92
N GLN A 108 10.27 -5.83 7.22
CA GLN A 108 10.25 -7.21 7.71
C GLN A 108 11.60 -7.91 7.64
N ILE A 109 12.55 -7.49 6.80
CA ILE A 109 13.79 -8.24 6.55
C ILE A 109 15.00 -7.49 7.11
N GLY A 110 15.00 -6.15 7.07
CA GLY A 110 16.08 -5.33 7.61
C GLY A 110 17.40 -5.53 6.85
N THR A 111 17.34 -5.49 5.52
CA THR A 111 18.49 -5.53 4.62
C THR A 111 19.60 -4.57 5.07
N ARG A 112 20.84 -5.05 5.07
CA ARG A 112 21.92 -4.34 5.73
C ARG A 112 22.67 -3.35 4.86
N GLY A 113 22.52 -3.43 3.55
CA GLY A 113 23.14 -2.49 2.63
C GLY A 113 22.31 -2.18 1.39
N GLY A 114 22.52 -0.98 0.88
CA GLY A 114 21.87 -0.49 -0.33
C GLY A 114 22.65 0.64 -0.96
N ARG A 115 22.69 0.68 -2.29
CA ARG A 115 23.34 1.71 -3.10
C ARG A 115 22.34 2.21 -4.14
N LEU A 116 22.14 3.51 -4.20
CA LEU A 116 21.29 4.15 -5.19
C LEU A 116 22.08 5.21 -5.95
N PHE A 117 22.17 5.00 -7.26
CA PHE A 117 22.80 5.91 -8.19
C PHE A 117 21.72 6.63 -8.98
N TYR A 118 21.63 7.93 -8.81
CA TYR A 118 20.95 8.83 -9.71
C TYR A 118 21.98 9.55 -10.58
N ASP A 119 21.56 10.05 -11.74
CA ASP A 119 22.45 10.81 -12.62
C ASP A 119 22.98 12.11 -11.97
N GLY A 120 22.36 12.58 -10.89
CA GLY A 120 22.73 13.80 -10.16
C GLY A 120 23.17 13.59 -8.72
N CYS A 121 23.01 12.41 -8.13
CA CYS A 121 23.36 12.18 -6.73
C CYS A 121 23.50 10.69 -6.41
N TYR A 122 24.18 10.40 -5.31
CA TYR A 122 24.50 9.06 -4.85
C TYR A 122 24.13 8.92 -3.36
N LEU A 123 23.62 7.75 -2.99
CA LEU A 123 23.36 7.39 -1.61
C LEU A 123 23.67 5.91 -1.38
N ARG A 124 24.48 5.63 -0.37
CA ARG A 124 24.80 4.28 0.09
C ARG A 124 24.66 4.15 1.59
N TYR A 125 24.16 3.02 2.03
CA TYR A 125 24.29 2.56 3.41
C TYR A 125 24.77 1.11 3.44
N ASP A 126 25.43 0.72 4.53
CA ASP A 126 25.94 -0.63 4.75
C ASP A 126 26.16 -0.91 6.26
N ASP A 127 26.40 -2.17 6.62
CA ASP A 127 26.70 -2.58 8.01
C ASP A 127 28.20 -2.58 8.35
N TYR A 128 29.05 -2.26 7.38
CA TYR A 128 30.49 -2.14 7.53
C TYR A 128 31.01 -0.80 7.02
N ASN A 129 32.24 -0.43 7.41
CA ASN A 129 32.84 0.83 6.99
C ASN A 129 33.38 0.73 5.55
N PHE A 130 32.66 1.32 4.60
CA PHE A 130 32.97 1.28 3.16
C PHE A 130 33.54 2.59 2.60
N PHE A 131 33.86 3.57 3.45
CA PHE A 131 34.11 4.95 3.00
C PHE A 131 35.32 5.12 2.06
N ASP A 132 36.31 4.23 2.12
CA ASP A 132 37.52 4.25 1.27
C ASP A 132 37.49 3.16 0.16
N GLU A 133 36.32 2.56 -0.11
CA GLU A 133 36.19 1.57 -1.18
C GLU A 133 36.20 2.22 -2.58
N SER A 134 37.22 1.92 -3.38
CA SER A 134 37.25 2.32 -4.80
C SER A 134 36.38 1.44 -5.70
N LEU A 135 36.39 0.12 -5.45
CA LEU A 135 35.75 -0.90 -6.27
C LEU A 135 35.00 -1.92 -5.41
N SER A 136 33.98 -2.54 -5.99
CA SER A 136 33.16 -3.59 -5.36
C SER A 136 32.71 -4.63 -6.39
N GLU A 137 32.45 -5.86 -5.94
CA GLU A 137 31.90 -6.94 -6.79
C GLU A 137 30.52 -6.59 -7.39
N THR A 138 29.78 -5.69 -6.73
CA THR A 138 28.45 -5.24 -7.15
C THR A 138 28.48 -4.14 -8.21
N ASP A 139 29.67 -3.63 -8.55
CA ASP A 139 29.85 -2.53 -9.49
C ASP A 139 29.32 -2.94 -10.87
N ARG A 140 28.65 -2.03 -11.57
CA ARG A 140 28.01 -2.36 -12.85
C ARG A 140 28.06 -1.25 -13.89
N THR A 141 27.90 -1.66 -15.14
CA THR A 141 27.77 -0.77 -16.29
C THR A 141 26.32 -0.75 -16.75
N VAL A 142 25.77 0.43 -17.06
CA VAL A 142 24.42 0.61 -17.57
C VAL A 142 24.50 1.34 -18.91
N CYS A 143 24.05 0.70 -19.97
CA CYS A 143 24.09 1.23 -21.33
C CYS A 143 22.68 1.64 -21.81
N ALA A 144 22.60 2.63 -22.70
CA ALA A 144 21.35 2.96 -23.37
C ALA A 144 20.86 1.79 -24.25
N THR A 145 19.59 1.81 -24.61
CA THR A 145 19.01 0.82 -25.54
C THR A 145 19.34 1.11 -27.00
N LYS A 146 19.45 2.41 -27.36
CA LYS A 146 19.69 2.89 -28.72
C LYS A 146 21.17 2.96 -29.06
N ASP A 147 21.50 2.50 -30.27
CA ASP A 147 22.81 2.70 -30.90
C ASP A 147 22.87 4.06 -31.60
N VAL A 148 24.07 4.63 -31.69
CA VAL A 148 24.33 5.75 -32.60
C VAL A 148 24.21 5.22 -34.04
N GLY A 149 23.52 5.97 -34.92
CA GLY A 149 23.29 5.55 -36.30
C GLY A 149 24.56 5.10 -37.06
N LEU A 150 24.40 4.08 -37.90
CA LEU A 150 25.47 3.31 -38.58
C LEU A 150 26.52 4.14 -39.34
N SER A 151 26.17 5.35 -39.80
CA SER A 151 27.07 6.19 -40.60
C SER A 151 28.23 6.82 -39.83
N ASN A 152 28.18 6.86 -38.49
CA ASN A 152 29.13 7.59 -37.65
C ASN A 152 29.80 6.73 -36.55
N GLU A 153 29.70 5.40 -36.63
CA GLU A 153 30.08 4.50 -35.53
C GLU A 153 31.58 4.59 -35.15
N THR A 154 32.50 4.47 -36.12
CA THR A 154 33.95 4.45 -35.84
C THR A 154 34.43 5.77 -35.23
N GLY A 155 33.95 6.90 -35.76
CA GLY A 155 34.27 8.23 -35.23
C GLY A 155 33.67 8.45 -33.85
N PHE A 156 32.45 7.97 -33.61
CA PHE A 156 31.81 8.03 -32.30
C PHE A 156 32.59 7.22 -31.25
N ARG A 157 32.97 5.97 -31.56
CA ARG A 157 33.76 5.12 -30.66
C ARG A 157 35.09 5.78 -30.28
N ALA A 158 35.79 6.38 -31.26
CA ALA A 158 37.03 7.12 -31.01
C ALA A 158 36.79 8.34 -30.11
N ASN A 159 35.74 9.13 -30.39
CA ASN A 159 35.39 10.31 -29.58
C ASN A 159 35.04 9.94 -28.14
N VAL A 160 34.25 8.89 -27.91
CA VAL A 160 33.92 8.41 -26.56
C VAL A 160 35.18 7.96 -25.84
N MET A 161 36.01 7.10 -26.45
CA MET A 161 37.21 6.58 -25.79
C MET A 161 38.23 7.69 -25.48
N GLN A 162 38.38 8.68 -26.35
CA GLN A 162 39.24 9.84 -26.10
C GLN A 162 38.66 10.72 -24.98
N LEU A 163 37.34 10.94 -24.97
CA LEU A 163 36.67 11.70 -23.92
C LEU A 163 36.85 11.05 -22.55
N VAL A 164 36.51 9.76 -22.41
CA VAL A 164 36.57 9.08 -21.10
C VAL A 164 38.01 8.97 -20.57
N ARG A 165 39.01 8.80 -21.44
CA ARG A 165 40.44 8.88 -21.04
C ARG A 165 40.81 10.27 -20.51
N ASN A 166 40.32 11.31 -21.16
CA ASN A 166 40.55 12.69 -20.69
C ASN A 166 39.88 12.93 -19.34
N LEU A 167 38.65 12.43 -19.15
CA LEU A 167 37.95 12.51 -17.86
C LEU A 167 38.75 11.82 -16.74
N THR A 168 39.32 10.64 -17.00
CA THR A 168 40.15 9.89 -16.02
C THR A 168 41.42 10.64 -15.60
N VAL A 169 42.03 11.40 -16.51
CA VAL A 169 43.25 12.17 -16.21
C VAL A 169 42.95 13.48 -15.50
N GLU A 170 41.87 14.16 -15.86
CA GLU A 170 41.56 15.50 -15.36
C GLU A 170 40.73 15.48 -14.07
N ALA A 171 39.85 14.50 -13.84
CA ALA A 171 39.05 14.45 -12.62
C ALA A 171 39.88 14.37 -11.33
N PRO A 172 40.90 13.50 -11.19
CA PRO A 172 41.74 13.46 -9.99
C PRO A 172 42.48 14.77 -9.69
N LYS A 173 42.78 15.58 -10.72
CA LYS A 173 43.43 16.90 -10.58
C LYS A 173 42.47 18.01 -10.15
N ASN A 174 41.16 17.77 -10.27
CA ASN A 174 40.11 18.75 -10.02
C ASN A 174 39.18 18.23 -8.91
N ASP A 175 39.76 17.85 -7.77
CA ASP A 175 39.05 17.32 -6.59
C ASP A 175 38.09 16.17 -6.93
N GLY A 176 38.56 15.25 -7.77
CA GLY A 176 37.81 14.08 -8.19
C GLY A 176 36.68 14.37 -9.19
N PHE A 177 36.55 15.57 -9.76
CA PHE A 177 35.44 15.92 -10.65
C PHE A 177 35.89 16.57 -11.95
N PHE A 178 35.37 16.10 -13.09
CA PHE A 178 35.60 16.77 -14.38
C PHE A 178 34.48 16.51 -15.38
N VAL A 179 34.24 17.49 -16.25
CA VAL A 179 33.29 17.42 -17.36
C VAL A 179 33.97 17.81 -18.67
N GLY A 180 33.56 17.17 -19.77
CA GLY A 180 34.20 17.40 -21.06
C GLY A 180 33.32 17.03 -22.24
N SER A 181 33.75 17.48 -23.43
CA SER A 181 33.08 17.15 -24.68
C SER A 181 34.09 16.89 -25.80
N MET A 182 33.78 15.96 -26.71
CA MET A 182 34.54 15.65 -27.93
C MET A 182 33.66 15.75 -29.17
N GLY A 183 34.28 15.91 -30.35
CA GLY A 183 33.56 15.89 -31.65
C GLY A 183 32.91 17.22 -32.04
N LYS A 184 33.68 18.32 -32.13
CA LYS A 184 33.21 19.59 -32.71
C LYS A 184 33.20 19.52 -34.25
N GLY A 185 32.13 19.99 -34.91
CA GLY A 185 32.02 20.06 -36.37
C GLY A 185 31.06 19.03 -36.97
N ASN A 186 31.43 18.40 -38.10
CA ASN A 186 30.62 17.39 -38.81
C ASN A 186 30.55 16.00 -38.12
N ASN A 187 31.20 15.84 -36.95
CA ASN A 187 31.20 14.58 -36.17
C ASN A 187 30.17 14.62 -35.04
N VAL A 188 29.70 13.44 -34.59
CA VAL A 188 28.80 13.32 -33.44
C VAL A 188 29.49 13.85 -32.19
N SER A 189 28.91 14.89 -31.59
CA SER A 189 29.38 15.45 -30.33
C SER A 189 29.03 14.51 -29.18
N VAL A 190 29.99 14.28 -28.29
CA VAL A 190 29.85 13.44 -27.10
C VAL A 190 30.19 14.27 -25.89
N TYR A 191 29.37 14.17 -24.85
CA TYR A 191 29.51 14.85 -23.58
C TYR A 191 29.75 13.82 -22.49
N GLY A 192 30.56 14.16 -21.48
CA GLY A 192 30.90 13.23 -20.43
C GLY A 192 31.25 13.91 -19.12
N LEU A 193 31.07 13.17 -18.05
CA LEU A 193 31.28 13.58 -16.67
C LEU A 193 31.89 12.40 -15.91
N ALA A 194 32.89 12.70 -15.08
CA ALA A 194 33.45 11.76 -14.11
C ALA A 194 33.48 12.42 -12.73
N GLN A 195 33.07 11.66 -11.71
CA GLN A 195 33.15 12.06 -10.31
C GLN A 195 33.65 10.89 -9.46
N CYS A 196 34.69 11.10 -8.68
CA CYS A 196 35.04 10.29 -7.53
C CYS A 196 34.29 10.80 -6.31
N TRP A 197 33.89 9.88 -5.43
CA TRP A 197 33.21 10.26 -4.20
C TRP A 197 34.18 10.91 -3.21
N GLU A 198 33.69 11.88 -2.45
CA GLU A 198 34.48 12.76 -1.59
C GLU A 198 35.38 12.02 -0.58
N LEU A 199 35.02 10.79 -0.17
CA LEU A 199 35.77 10.01 0.83
C LEU A 199 36.87 9.12 0.24
N VAL A 200 36.93 8.98 -1.08
CA VAL A 200 37.93 8.16 -1.76
C VAL A 200 39.21 8.97 -1.94
N ASN A 201 40.34 8.40 -1.54
CA ASN A 201 41.64 9.06 -1.70
C ASN A 201 42.08 9.15 -3.19
N ALA A 202 43.13 9.93 -3.46
CA ALA A 202 43.56 10.22 -4.84
C ALA A 202 43.93 8.98 -5.66
N SER A 203 44.65 7.99 -5.08
CA SER A 203 45.01 6.78 -5.82
C SER A 203 43.81 5.87 -6.05
N ALA A 204 42.94 5.75 -5.04
CA ALA A 204 41.70 4.99 -5.12
C ALA A 204 40.71 5.59 -6.14
N CYS A 205 40.71 6.92 -6.30
CA CYS A 205 39.97 7.63 -7.34
C CYS A 205 40.52 7.31 -8.74
N GLU A 206 41.85 7.33 -8.90
CA GLU A 206 42.50 6.95 -10.16
C GLU A 206 42.20 5.50 -10.55
N ASP A 207 42.37 4.56 -9.62
CA ASP A 207 42.05 3.14 -9.83
C ASP A 207 40.58 2.94 -10.25
N CYS A 208 39.66 3.64 -9.59
CA CYS A 208 38.24 3.57 -9.91
C CYS A 208 37.93 4.07 -11.33
N LEU A 209 38.53 5.20 -11.73
CA LEU A 209 38.30 5.79 -13.04
C LEU A 209 38.99 5.00 -14.17
N VAL A 210 40.15 4.40 -13.92
CA VAL A 210 40.81 3.48 -14.85
C VAL A 210 39.93 2.25 -15.08
N ASN A 211 39.38 1.67 -14.01
CA ASN A 211 38.41 0.59 -14.11
C ASN A 211 37.17 1.03 -14.92
N ALA A 212 36.65 2.23 -14.66
CA ALA A 212 35.49 2.75 -15.37
C ALA A 212 35.72 2.86 -16.89
N VAL A 213 36.91 3.30 -17.32
CA VAL A 213 37.28 3.34 -18.75
C VAL A 213 37.32 1.94 -19.38
N SER A 214 37.79 0.94 -18.65
CA SER A 214 37.80 -0.44 -19.16
C SER A 214 36.39 -1.03 -19.29
N ARG A 215 35.45 -0.64 -18.41
CA ARG A 215 34.09 -1.19 -18.41
C ARG A 215 33.15 -0.44 -19.36
N ILE A 216 33.32 0.87 -19.52
CA ILE A 216 32.46 1.70 -20.35
C ILE A 216 32.56 1.32 -21.84
N SER A 217 33.67 0.71 -22.27
CA SER A 217 33.84 0.25 -23.66
C SER A 217 32.80 -0.80 -24.08
N SER A 218 32.21 -1.54 -23.13
CA SER A 218 31.14 -2.51 -23.42
C SER A 218 29.83 -1.84 -23.84
N CYS A 219 29.64 -0.54 -23.55
CA CYS A 219 28.47 0.21 -23.99
C CYS A 219 28.59 0.72 -25.43
N LEU A 220 29.74 0.65 -26.08
CA LEU A 220 29.86 1.14 -27.45
C LEU A 220 29.22 0.16 -28.45
N PRO A 221 28.38 0.64 -29.39
CA PRO A 221 28.18 2.03 -29.84
C PRO A 221 26.88 2.72 -29.33
N LYS A 222 26.40 2.39 -28.12
CA LYS A 222 25.19 2.98 -27.54
C LYS A 222 25.32 4.49 -27.33
N GLU A 223 24.20 5.20 -27.50
CA GLU A 223 24.12 6.67 -27.37
C GLU A 223 24.52 7.19 -25.98
N GLU A 224 24.33 6.38 -24.94
CA GLU A 224 24.78 6.67 -23.58
C GLU A 224 25.36 5.43 -22.90
N GLY A 225 26.24 5.68 -21.94
CA GLY A 225 26.76 4.66 -21.03
C GLY A 225 27.10 5.26 -19.69
N ARG A 226 26.92 4.46 -18.63
CA ARG A 226 27.21 4.79 -17.23
C ARG A 226 28.03 3.66 -16.62
N VAL A 227 29.07 4.01 -15.86
CA VAL A 227 29.74 3.08 -14.95
C VAL A 227 29.46 3.54 -13.52
N LEU A 228 28.94 2.61 -12.73
CA LEU A 228 28.50 2.80 -11.36
C LEU A 228 29.42 1.97 -10.45
N ASN A 229 30.54 2.56 -10.05
CA ASN A 229 31.52 1.92 -9.19
C ASN A 229 31.35 2.37 -7.72
N ALA A 230 31.92 1.61 -6.79
CA ALA A 230 31.85 1.90 -5.37
C ALA A 230 32.42 3.29 -5.03
N GLY A 231 33.53 3.68 -5.69
CA GLY A 231 34.24 4.92 -5.44
C GLY A 231 34.07 6.03 -6.47
N CYS A 232 33.42 5.76 -7.61
CA CYS A 232 33.28 6.74 -8.68
C CYS A 232 32.10 6.46 -9.63
N TYR A 233 31.70 7.52 -10.33
CA TYR A 233 30.67 7.52 -11.36
C TYR A 233 31.23 8.12 -12.65
N LEU A 234 30.99 7.47 -13.78
CA LEU A 234 31.37 7.95 -15.11
C LEU A 234 30.18 7.81 -16.07
N ARG A 235 29.82 8.90 -16.76
CA ARG A 235 28.76 8.89 -17.78
C ARG A 235 29.23 9.56 -19.06
N TYR A 236 28.84 8.99 -20.20
CA TYR A 236 28.85 9.70 -21.49
C TYR A 236 27.45 9.72 -22.12
N SER A 237 27.19 10.71 -22.96
CA SER A 237 25.96 10.84 -23.74
C SER A 237 26.20 11.65 -25.01
N THR A 238 25.38 11.43 -26.03
CA THR A 238 25.29 12.30 -27.22
C THR A 238 24.60 13.64 -26.92
N ASN A 239 23.84 13.73 -25.83
CA ASN A 239 23.19 14.96 -25.37
C ASN A 239 23.98 15.59 -24.23
N LYS A 240 24.09 16.91 -24.19
CA LYS A 240 24.73 17.60 -23.07
C LYS A 240 23.84 17.53 -21.83
N PHE A 241 24.37 17.02 -20.72
CA PHE A 241 23.60 16.79 -19.48
C PHE A 241 24.15 17.52 -18.23
N TYR A 242 25.29 18.23 -18.33
CA TYR A 242 25.92 18.91 -17.19
C TYR A 242 26.00 20.44 -17.36
N TYR A 243 26.10 21.16 -16.24
CA TYR A 243 26.26 22.62 -16.21
C TYR A 243 27.75 23.04 -16.30
N ASN A 244 28.06 24.11 -17.04
CA ASN A 244 29.41 24.70 -17.06
C ASN A 244 29.49 25.82 -16.02
N SER A 245 30.06 25.56 -14.85
CA SER A 245 30.21 26.57 -13.80
C SER A 245 31.39 27.55 -14.04
N THR A 246 32.12 27.45 -15.15
CA THR A 246 33.37 28.22 -15.41
C THR A 246 33.30 29.25 -16.54
N ALA A 247 32.13 29.71 -17.00
CA ALA A 247 32.06 30.79 -17.99
C ALA A 247 32.22 32.18 -17.31
N PRO A 248 33.24 33.00 -17.65
CA PRO A 248 33.29 34.39 -17.21
C PRO A 248 32.21 35.22 -17.92
N PRO A 249 31.70 36.30 -17.30
CA PRO A 249 30.68 37.13 -17.90
C PRO A 249 31.27 37.93 -19.08
N VAL A 250 31.02 37.49 -20.31
CA VAL A 250 31.44 38.21 -21.52
C VAL A 250 30.61 39.48 -21.67
N GLY A 251 31.28 40.61 -21.44
CA GLY A 251 30.77 41.95 -21.70
C GLY A 251 30.60 42.23 -23.19
N GLY A 252 29.41 42.72 -23.56
CA GLY A 252 29.06 43.19 -24.90
C GLY A 252 27.97 44.24 -24.79
N ASN A 253 28.38 45.49 -24.57
CA ASN A 253 27.56 46.57 -24.04
C ASN A 253 27.24 47.61 -25.14
N ARG A 254 26.32 47.31 -26.07
CA ARG A 254 25.58 48.38 -26.80
C ARG A 254 24.33 47.93 -27.58
N GLY A 255 24.26 46.69 -28.09
CA GLY A 255 23.02 46.16 -28.70
C GLY A 255 21.98 45.63 -27.70
N ARG A 256 22.42 45.36 -26.46
CA ARG A 256 21.69 44.60 -25.45
C ARG A 256 20.65 45.42 -24.67
N ARG A 257 20.75 46.76 -24.62
CA ARG A 257 19.83 47.59 -23.78
C ARG A 257 18.41 47.69 -24.34
N LYS A 258 18.24 47.78 -25.66
CA LYS A 258 16.89 47.77 -26.27
C LYS A 258 16.26 46.38 -26.21
N LEU A 259 17.02 45.33 -26.50
CA LEU A 259 16.53 43.95 -26.43
C LEU A 259 16.27 43.49 -24.98
N ALA A 260 17.15 43.82 -24.03
CA ALA A 260 16.98 43.49 -22.62
C ALA A 260 15.86 44.32 -21.96
N SER A 261 15.62 45.56 -22.38
CA SER A 261 14.47 46.33 -21.90
C SER A 261 13.14 45.74 -22.40
N ILE A 262 13.08 45.27 -23.65
CA ILE A 262 11.89 44.63 -24.22
C ILE A 262 11.67 43.24 -23.60
N LEU A 263 12.74 42.48 -23.40
CA LEU A 263 12.69 41.18 -22.72
C LEU A 263 12.32 41.35 -21.23
N ALA A 264 12.89 42.33 -20.52
CA ALA A 264 12.55 42.56 -19.11
C ALA A 264 11.08 42.95 -18.91
N THR A 265 10.52 43.81 -19.76
CA THR A 265 9.10 44.18 -19.66
C THR A 265 8.18 43.02 -20.02
N THR A 266 8.51 42.22 -21.03
CA THR A 266 7.72 41.03 -21.41
C THR A 266 7.82 39.89 -20.38
N PHE A 267 9.00 39.65 -19.80
CA PHE A 267 9.15 38.67 -18.72
C PHE A 267 8.48 39.12 -17.42
N SER A 268 8.55 40.39 -17.05
CA SER A 268 7.86 40.89 -15.85
C SER A 268 6.33 40.83 -15.98
N THR A 269 5.79 41.16 -17.15
CA THR A 269 4.35 41.05 -17.41
C THR A 269 3.88 39.59 -17.45
N MET A 270 4.66 38.69 -18.06
CA MET A 270 4.37 37.26 -18.08
C MET A 270 4.49 36.62 -16.68
N ALA A 271 5.49 37.02 -15.89
CA ALA A 271 5.65 36.55 -14.50
C ALA A 271 4.48 37.01 -13.62
N LEU A 272 4.05 38.27 -13.73
CA LEU A 272 2.88 38.78 -13.03
C LEU A 272 1.60 38.04 -13.45
N ALA A 273 1.43 37.75 -14.75
CA ALA A 273 0.30 36.97 -15.24
C ALA A 273 0.32 35.53 -14.70
N LEU A 274 1.49 34.89 -14.62
CA LEU A 274 1.65 33.55 -14.04
C LEU A 274 1.41 33.54 -12.53
N ILE A 275 1.86 34.56 -11.80
CA ILE A 275 1.57 34.73 -10.37
C ILE A 275 0.07 34.94 -10.15
N PHE A 276 -0.58 35.76 -10.97
CA PHE A 276 -2.03 35.92 -10.92
C PHE A 276 -2.77 34.63 -11.29
N ALA A 277 -2.34 33.91 -12.32
CA ALA A 277 -2.96 32.65 -12.73
C ALA A 277 -2.78 31.55 -11.68
N THR A 278 -1.61 31.46 -11.05
CA THR A 278 -1.35 30.52 -9.94
C THR A 278 -2.13 30.92 -8.69
N ALA A 279 -2.16 32.20 -8.33
CA ALA A 279 -2.99 32.69 -7.23
C ALA A 279 -4.48 32.41 -7.48
N ILE A 280 -4.98 32.69 -8.70
CA ILE A 280 -6.35 32.35 -9.11
C ILE A 280 -6.55 30.84 -9.09
N PHE A 281 -5.60 30.02 -9.52
CA PHE A 281 -5.70 28.55 -9.46
C PHE A 281 -5.74 28.04 -8.03
N PHE A 282 -4.88 28.54 -7.13
CA PHE A 282 -4.88 28.17 -5.71
C PHE A 282 -6.11 28.69 -4.99
N VAL A 283 -6.55 29.92 -5.27
CA VAL A 283 -7.79 30.49 -4.75
C VAL A 283 -8.98 29.70 -5.28
N ASN A 284 -9.05 29.38 -6.57
CA ASN A 284 -10.09 28.55 -7.15
C ASN A 284 -10.04 27.13 -6.61
N LYS A 285 -8.87 26.52 -6.39
CA LYS A 285 -8.72 25.20 -5.77
C LYS A 285 -9.18 25.24 -4.31
N LYS A 286 -8.85 26.30 -3.57
CA LYS A 286 -9.29 26.52 -2.18
C LYS A 286 -10.78 26.82 -2.11
N LEU A 287 -11.33 27.58 -3.07
CA LEU A 287 -12.75 27.87 -3.23
C LEU A 287 -13.52 26.65 -3.70
N VAL A 288 -12.97 25.80 -4.57
CA VAL A 288 -13.58 24.54 -5.02
C VAL A 288 -13.57 23.53 -3.88
N LYS A 289 -12.46 23.39 -3.13
CA LYS A 289 -12.39 22.56 -1.93
C LYS A 289 -13.39 23.06 -0.87
N LYS A 290 -13.40 24.36 -0.57
CA LYS A 290 -14.36 24.98 0.35
C LYS A 290 -15.81 24.89 -0.17
N ARG A 291 -16.04 24.98 -1.48
CA ARG A 291 -17.35 24.75 -2.11
C ARG A 291 -17.75 23.29 -2.07
N GLN A 292 -16.83 22.33 -2.13
CA GLN A 292 -17.11 20.90 -2.05
C GLN A 292 -17.44 20.50 -0.61
N GLU A 293 -16.65 20.97 0.36
CA GLU A 293 -16.95 20.87 1.79
C GLU A 293 -18.27 21.57 2.13
N SER A 294 -18.50 22.79 1.62
CA SER A 294 -19.76 23.52 1.80
C SER A 294 -20.94 22.91 1.05
N LYS A 295 -20.73 22.22 -0.07
CA LYS A 295 -21.76 21.47 -0.80
C LYS A 295 -22.10 20.17 -0.07
N GLN A 296 -21.13 19.49 0.54
CA GLN A 296 -21.37 18.28 1.34
C GLN A 296 -22.02 18.63 2.67
N LEU A 297 -21.53 19.66 3.39
CA LEU A 297 -22.16 20.19 4.59
C LEU A 297 -23.55 20.80 4.27
N GLY A 298 -23.68 21.44 3.11
CA GLY A 298 -24.94 21.95 2.58
C GLY A 298 -25.93 20.87 2.12
N ALA A 299 -25.45 19.72 1.67
CA ALA A 299 -26.27 18.54 1.36
C ALA A 299 -26.65 17.75 2.62
N LEU A 300 -25.79 17.77 3.65
CA LEU A 300 -26.07 17.17 4.96
C LEU A 300 -27.02 18.05 5.80
N SER A 301 -27.01 19.37 5.62
CA SER A 301 -27.91 20.32 6.29
C SER A 301 -29.40 19.97 6.18
N PRO A 302 -29.97 19.69 4.98
CA PRO A 302 -31.35 19.25 4.86
C PRO A 302 -31.58 17.83 5.43
N LEU A 303 -30.59 16.93 5.39
CA LEU A 303 -30.69 15.62 6.05
C LEU A 303 -30.76 15.75 7.57
N LEU A 304 -29.86 16.53 8.19
CA LEU A 304 -29.81 16.80 9.63
C LEU A 304 -31.05 17.55 10.12
N ASN A 305 -31.53 18.53 9.34
CA ASN A 305 -32.71 19.33 9.67
C ASN A 305 -34.02 18.56 9.48
N LYS A 306 -34.10 17.66 8.48
CA LYS A 306 -35.32 16.86 8.20
C LYS A 306 -35.47 15.67 9.15
N SER A 307 -34.37 15.17 9.73
CA SER A 307 -34.35 13.96 10.58
C SER A 307 -34.14 14.21 12.08
N LYS A 308 -33.91 15.46 12.53
CA LYS A 308 -33.56 15.80 13.92
C LYS A 308 -32.34 15.02 14.46
N LEU A 309 -31.45 14.55 13.59
CA LEU A 309 -30.29 13.75 14.00
C LEU A 309 -29.18 14.59 14.67
N ASN A 310 -29.21 15.92 14.57
CA ASN A 310 -28.17 16.76 15.17
C ASN A 310 -28.38 16.93 16.68
N LEU A 311 -27.45 16.40 17.48
CA LEU A 311 -27.44 16.51 18.94
C LEU A 311 -26.29 17.43 19.39
N SER A 312 -26.51 18.20 20.46
CA SER A 312 -25.49 19.08 21.04
C SER A 312 -24.33 18.24 21.58
N TYR A 313 -23.10 18.64 21.24
CA TYR A 313 -21.89 17.99 21.71
C TYR A 313 -21.82 18.01 23.23
N GLU A 314 -22.11 19.15 23.85
CA GLU A 314 -22.10 19.35 25.31
C GLU A 314 -23.09 18.43 26.01
N SER A 315 -24.22 18.14 25.36
CA SER A 315 -25.23 17.22 25.89
C SER A 315 -24.71 15.77 25.87
N LEU A 316 -24.00 15.37 24.81
CA LEU A 316 -23.41 14.03 24.68
C LEU A 316 -22.18 13.85 25.57
N GLU A 317 -21.35 14.88 25.70
CA GLU A 317 -20.21 14.91 26.62
C GLU A 317 -20.68 14.73 28.06
N LYS A 318 -21.70 15.48 28.50
CA LYS A 318 -22.31 15.28 29.82
C LYS A 318 -22.95 13.90 29.97
N ALA A 319 -23.65 13.42 28.94
CA ALA A 319 -24.31 12.10 28.97
C ALA A 319 -23.32 10.95 29.19
N THR A 320 -22.07 11.09 28.74
CA THR A 320 -21.01 10.09 28.92
C THR A 320 -20.17 10.31 30.18
N ASN A 321 -20.52 11.27 31.04
CA ASN A 321 -19.69 11.75 32.12
C ASN A 321 -18.30 12.18 31.62
N TYR A 322 -18.28 13.08 30.64
CA TYR A 322 -17.06 13.64 30.03
C TYR A 322 -16.15 12.57 29.41
N PHE A 323 -16.74 11.57 28.76
CA PHE A 323 -16.03 10.42 28.19
C PHE A 323 -15.16 9.67 29.20
N SER A 324 -15.63 9.55 30.45
CA SER A 324 -14.97 8.76 31.49
C SER A 324 -14.73 7.31 31.03
N ASP A 325 -13.55 6.77 31.32
CA ASP A 325 -13.22 5.36 31.04
C ASP A 325 -14.18 4.38 31.73
N THR A 326 -14.83 4.78 32.83
CA THR A 326 -15.87 3.98 33.50
C THR A 326 -17.10 3.71 32.62
N ASN A 327 -17.35 4.57 31.63
CA ASN A 327 -18.45 4.44 30.68
C ASN A 327 -17.99 3.89 29.34
N LYS A 328 -16.72 3.54 29.18
CA LYS A 328 -16.18 3.03 27.92
C LYS A 328 -16.68 1.60 27.68
N LEU A 329 -17.33 1.40 26.54
CA LEU A 329 -17.84 0.10 26.09
C LEU A 329 -16.80 -0.65 25.26
N GLY A 330 -15.97 0.06 24.50
CA GLY A 330 -14.93 -0.52 23.67
C GLY A 330 -14.13 0.50 22.88
N GLN A 331 -13.07 0.05 22.24
CA GLN A 331 -12.22 0.85 21.37
C GLN A 331 -11.78 0.03 20.16
N GLY A 332 -11.89 0.62 18.96
CA GLY A 332 -11.45 0.01 17.70
C GLY A 332 -10.71 1.02 16.82
N GLY A 333 -10.32 0.60 15.61
CA GLY A 333 -9.55 1.45 14.68
C GLY A 333 -10.25 2.76 14.27
N SER A 334 -11.58 2.80 14.35
CA SER A 334 -12.39 3.96 13.98
C SER A 334 -12.69 4.92 15.14
N GLY A 335 -12.35 4.56 16.39
CA GLY A 335 -12.67 5.38 17.57
C GLY A 335 -12.97 4.60 18.84
N SER A 336 -13.41 5.33 19.86
CA SER A 336 -13.86 4.77 21.15
C SER A 336 -15.38 4.88 21.29
N VAL A 337 -16.02 3.89 21.90
CA VAL A 337 -17.47 3.86 22.13
C VAL A 337 -17.74 3.95 23.63
N TYR A 338 -18.66 4.84 24.01
CA TYR A 338 -19.04 5.10 25.40
C TYR A 338 -20.53 4.88 25.60
N LYS A 339 -20.92 4.35 26.75
CA LYS A 339 -22.29 4.37 27.24
C LYS A 339 -22.63 5.79 27.68
N GLY A 340 -23.80 6.29 27.29
CA GLY A 340 -24.30 7.56 27.77
C GLY A 340 -25.77 7.51 28.11
N THR A 341 -26.20 8.38 29.01
CA THR A 341 -27.62 8.56 29.34
C THR A 341 -28.02 9.98 28.93
N LEU A 342 -28.89 10.08 27.92
CA LEU A 342 -29.40 11.35 27.43
C LEU A 342 -30.29 12.04 28.49
N PRO A 343 -30.53 13.37 28.40
CA PRO A 343 -31.35 14.10 29.38
C PRO A 343 -32.78 13.57 29.55
N ASN A 344 -33.32 12.88 28.55
CA ASN A 344 -34.63 12.23 28.60
C ASN A 344 -34.59 10.84 29.26
N GLY A 345 -33.47 10.43 29.86
CA GLY A 345 -33.28 9.12 30.49
C GLY A 345 -32.94 7.99 29.51
N LYS A 346 -32.91 8.25 28.20
CA LYS A 346 -32.60 7.22 27.19
C LYS A 346 -31.12 6.86 27.22
N VAL A 347 -30.82 5.58 27.40
CA VAL A 347 -29.45 5.04 27.31
C VAL A 347 -29.06 4.88 25.84
N VAL A 348 -27.84 5.29 25.49
CA VAL A 348 -27.30 5.31 24.12
C VAL A 348 -25.83 4.88 24.11
N ALA A 349 -25.36 4.45 22.93
CA ALA A 349 -23.95 4.23 22.66
C ALA A 349 -23.40 5.39 21.82
N ILE A 350 -22.36 6.06 22.31
CA ILE A 350 -21.76 7.25 21.69
C ILE A 350 -20.36 6.89 21.20
N LYS A 351 -20.20 6.84 19.88
CA LYS A 351 -18.93 6.58 19.19
C LYS A 351 -18.22 7.91 18.93
N ARG A 352 -17.06 8.07 19.55
CA ARG A 352 -16.13 9.19 19.41
C ARG A 352 -15.06 8.82 18.38
N LEU A 353 -15.06 9.48 17.23
CA LEU A 353 -14.14 9.20 16.12
C LEU A 353 -12.77 9.87 16.33
N PHE A 354 -11.69 9.23 15.87
CA PHE A 354 -10.34 9.80 15.99
C PHE A 354 -10.08 10.96 14.99
N PHE A 355 -9.54 12.07 15.48
CA PHE A 355 -9.40 13.33 14.73
C PHE A 355 -8.26 13.39 13.69
N ASN A 356 -7.35 12.41 13.69
CA ASN A 356 -6.05 12.60 13.05
C ASN A 356 -5.91 12.07 11.61
N THR A 357 -6.99 11.62 10.98
CA THR A 357 -6.94 11.06 9.62
C THR A 357 -7.83 11.84 8.65
N ARG A 358 -7.34 12.08 7.41
CA ARG A 358 -8.16 12.63 6.32
C ARG A 358 -9.36 11.72 5.99
N GLN A 359 -9.31 10.47 6.41
CA GLN A 359 -10.29 9.42 6.17
C GLN A 359 -11.51 9.50 7.10
N TRP A 360 -11.38 10.13 8.29
CA TRP A 360 -12.49 10.26 9.26
C TRP A 360 -13.69 10.99 8.65
N VAL A 361 -13.46 12.05 7.87
CA VAL A 361 -14.51 12.85 7.23
C VAL A 361 -15.38 11.93 6.35
N ASP A 362 -14.74 11.17 5.46
CA ASP A 362 -15.44 10.27 4.56
C ASP A 362 -16.16 9.15 5.32
N GLN A 363 -15.58 8.59 6.39
CA GLN A 363 -16.22 7.58 7.22
C GLN A 363 -17.47 8.13 7.91
N PHE A 364 -17.37 9.29 8.56
CA PHE A 364 -18.48 9.94 9.24
C PHE A 364 -19.64 10.25 8.28
N PHE A 365 -19.36 10.89 7.14
CA PHE A 365 -20.40 11.26 6.18
C PHE A 365 -21.04 10.02 5.53
N ASN A 366 -20.25 8.99 5.21
CA ASN A 366 -20.81 7.74 4.69
C ASN A 366 -21.71 7.06 5.71
N GLU A 367 -21.26 6.96 6.96
CA GLU A 367 -22.03 6.33 8.03
C GLU A 367 -23.34 7.08 8.26
N VAL A 368 -23.34 8.40 8.42
CA VAL A 368 -24.58 9.18 8.60
C VAL A 368 -25.50 9.08 7.37
N ASN A 369 -24.97 9.26 6.15
CA ASN A 369 -25.79 9.32 4.95
C ASN A 369 -26.41 7.96 4.59
N LEU A 370 -25.66 6.86 4.78
CA LEU A 370 -26.10 5.52 4.42
C LEU A 370 -26.92 4.84 5.54
N THR A 371 -26.67 5.18 6.81
CA THR A 371 -27.35 4.50 7.94
C THR A 371 -28.54 5.26 8.51
N SER A 372 -28.66 6.57 8.29
CA SER A 372 -29.78 7.38 8.81
C SER A 372 -31.17 6.91 8.36
N GLY A 373 -31.26 6.25 7.20
CA GLY A 373 -32.50 5.69 6.66
C GLY A 373 -32.73 4.21 6.96
N ILE A 374 -31.79 3.54 7.63
CA ILE A 374 -31.86 2.11 7.93
C ILE A 374 -32.73 1.89 9.17
N ASN A 375 -33.73 1.03 9.06
CA ASN A 375 -34.56 0.63 10.18
C ASN A 375 -34.94 -0.85 10.05
N HIS A 376 -34.17 -1.71 10.69
CA HIS A 376 -34.35 -3.16 10.67
C HIS A 376 -34.07 -3.74 12.06
N LYS A 377 -34.80 -4.79 12.46
CA LYS A 377 -34.67 -5.40 13.80
C LYS A 377 -33.23 -5.89 14.09
N ASN A 378 -32.55 -6.39 13.06
CA ASN A 378 -31.19 -6.94 13.14
C ASN A 378 -30.06 -5.96 12.76
N LEU A 379 -30.31 -4.65 12.72
CA LEU A 379 -29.29 -3.65 12.45
C LEU A 379 -29.30 -2.62 13.59
N VAL A 380 -28.12 -2.21 14.06
CA VAL A 380 -28.03 -1.16 15.09
C VAL A 380 -28.48 0.17 14.49
N LYS A 381 -29.46 0.81 15.14
CA LYS A 381 -30.04 2.07 14.68
C LYS A 381 -29.17 3.28 15.04
N LEU A 382 -28.83 4.09 14.03
CA LEU A 382 -28.29 5.44 14.24
C LEU A 382 -29.41 6.36 14.75
N LEU A 383 -29.21 6.94 15.93
CA LEU A 383 -30.15 7.86 16.58
C LEU A 383 -29.80 9.33 16.35
N GLY A 384 -28.54 9.63 16.05
CA GLY A 384 -28.08 11.00 15.85
C GLY A 384 -26.57 11.10 15.66
N CYS A 385 -26.10 12.32 15.48
CA CYS A 385 -24.70 12.67 15.41
C CYS A 385 -24.48 14.09 15.93
N SER A 386 -23.24 14.41 16.30
CA SER A 386 -22.84 15.79 16.58
C SER A 386 -21.67 16.19 15.69
N ILE A 387 -21.83 17.33 15.02
CA ILE A 387 -20.82 17.91 14.11
C ILE A 387 -20.38 19.32 14.53
N THR A 388 -21.00 19.88 15.57
CA THR A 388 -20.80 21.27 16.01
C THR A 388 -19.81 21.40 17.16
N GLY A 389 -19.31 20.29 17.69
CA GLY A 389 -18.33 20.25 18.79
C GLY A 389 -16.88 20.22 18.31
N PRO A 390 -15.91 20.22 19.26
CA PRO A 390 -14.52 19.96 18.94
C PRO A 390 -14.33 18.59 18.29
N GLU A 391 -15.27 17.66 18.54
CA GLU A 391 -15.24 16.32 18.00
C GLU A 391 -16.52 15.87 17.27
N SER A 392 -16.36 15.02 16.25
CA SER A 392 -17.48 14.35 15.57
C SER A 392 -17.91 13.10 16.36
N LEU A 393 -19.19 13.08 16.74
CA LEU A 393 -19.78 12.00 17.52
C LEU A 393 -20.92 11.34 16.74
N LEU A 394 -21.02 10.02 16.83
CA LEU A 394 -22.15 9.24 16.33
C LEU A 394 -22.89 8.60 17.50
N VAL A 395 -24.22 8.64 17.48
CA VAL A 395 -25.07 8.18 18.57
C VAL A 395 -25.95 7.05 18.06
N TYR A 396 -25.80 5.87 18.65
CA TYR A 396 -26.55 4.66 18.34
C TYR A 396 -27.47 4.27 19.49
N GLU A 397 -28.45 3.42 19.20
CA GLU A 397 -29.13 2.69 20.26
C GLU A 397 -28.12 1.90 21.10
N PHE A 398 -28.32 1.89 22.41
CA PHE A 398 -27.54 1.05 23.29
C PHE A 398 -28.07 -0.38 23.20
N VAL A 399 -27.20 -1.31 22.88
CA VAL A 399 -27.48 -2.74 22.89
C VAL A 399 -26.93 -3.29 24.20
N SER A 400 -27.80 -3.88 25.01
CA SER A 400 -27.58 -4.10 26.45
C SER A 400 -26.64 -5.25 26.77
N ASN A 401 -26.62 -6.31 25.94
CA ASN A 401 -25.61 -7.34 26.04
C ASN A 401 -24.40 -6.99 25.18
N GLN A 402 -23.36 -7.80 25.29
CA GLN A 402 -22.09 -7.60 24.63
C GLN A 402 -22.11 -8.16 23.19
N SER A 403 -20.94 -8.18 22.56
CA SER A 403 -20.80 -8.76 21.23
C SER A 403 -20.85 -10.28 21.27
N LEU A 404 -21.18 -10.91 20.13
CA LEU A 404 -21.12 -12.36 19.95
C LEU A 404 -19.70 -12.90 20.20
N HIS A 405 -18.67 -12.13 19.89
CA HIS A 405 -17.28 -12.47 20.23
C HIS A 405 -17.11 -12.72 21.74
N ASP A 406 -17.76 -11.91 22.57
CA ASP A 406 -17.64 -12.02 24.02
C ASP A 406 -18.29 -13.29 24.55
N TYR A 407 -19.46 -13.67 24.01
CA TYR A 407 -20.15 -14.91 24.37
C TYR A 407 -19.43 -16.17 23.87
N LEU A 408 -18.81 -16.13 22.69
CA LEU A 408 -18.14 -17.30 22.12
C LEU A 408 -16.73 -17.53 22.69
N PHE A 409 -15.97 -16.47 22.97
CA PHE A 409 -14.51 -16.61 23.17
C PHE A 409 -13.94 -15.94 24.43
N VAL A 410 -14.66 -15.03 25.08
CA VAL A 410 -14.10 -14.21 26.17
C VAL A 410 -14.71 -14.58 27.52
N ARG A 411 -16.04 -14.54 27.62
CA ARG A 411 -16.76 -14.70 28.87
C ARG A 411 -16.84 -16.17 29.25
N LYS A 412 -16.19 -16.52 30.36
CA LYS A 412 -16.29 -17.85 30.99
C LYS A 412 -17.30 -17.88 32.13
N ASP A 413 -17.83 -16.71 32.49
CA ASP A 413 -18.74 -16.45 33.60
C ASP A 413 -20.23 -16.52 33.20
N VAL A 414 -20.53 -16.68 31.91
CA VAL A 414 -21.89 -16.76 31.37
C VAL A 414 -22.18 -18.16 30.83
N GLU A 415 -23.45 -18.56 30.83
CA GLU A 415 -23.85 -19.81 30.17
C GLU A 415 -23.48 -19.75 28.67
N PRO A 416 -22.86 -20.81 28.13
CA PRO A 416 -22.61 -20.91 26.70
C PRO A 416 -23.91 -20.83 25.90
N LEU A 417 -23.84 -20.19 24.72
CA LEU A 417 -24.99 -20.09 23.82
C LEU A 417 -25.44 -21.50 23.38
N ARG A 418 -26.72 -21.79 23.61
CA ARG A 418 -27.38 -23.04 23.18
C ARG A 418 -27.66 -23.02 21.69
N TRP A 419 -28.07 -24.17 21.14
CA TRP A 419 -28.32 -24.31 19.72
C TRP A 419 -29.31 -23.28 19.17
N GLU A 420 -30.44 -23.09 19.84
CA GLU A 420 -31.53 -22.20 19.42
C GLU A 420 -31.09 -20.74 19.35
N GLU A 421 -30.25 -20.32 20.31
CA GLU A 421 -29.69 -18.97 20.38
C GLU A 421 -28.69 -18.76 19.23
N ARG A 422 -27.79 -19.73 19.01
CA ARG A 422 -26.85 -19.71 17.88
C ARG A 422 -27.58 -19.64 16.54
N TYR A 423 -28.61 -20.44 16.38
CA TYR A 423 -29.43 -20.47 15.16
C TYR A 423 -30.16 -19.14 14.95
N LYS A 424 -30.77 -18.59 16.00
CA LYS A 424 -31.42 -17.27 15.99
C LYS A 424 -30.43 -16.17 15.58
N ILE A 425 -29.20 -16.22 16.10
CA ILE A 425 -28.13 -15.27 15.79
C ILE A 425 -27.72 -15.36 14.31
N VAL A 426 -27.54 -16.58 13.78
CA VAL A 426 -27.20 -16.79 12.36
C VAL A 426 -28.32 -16.30 11.46
N LEU A 427 -29.56 -16.70 11.74
CA LEU A 427 -30.72 -16.30 10.94
C LEU A 427 -30.93 -14.78 10.96
N GLY A 428 -30.93 -14.16 12.14
CA GLY A 428 -31.12 -12.72 12.24
C GLY A 428 -29.99 -11.92 11.58
N THR A 429 -28.75 -12.41 11.64
CA THR A 429 -27.63 -11.79 10.90
C THR A 429 -27.83 -11.90 9.39
N ALA A 430 -28.32 -13.06 8.90
CA ALA A 430 -28.63 -13.25 7.49
C ALA A 430 -29.76 -12.33 7.02
N GLU A 431 -30.83 -12.18 7.81
CA GLU A 431 -31.94 -11.25 7.55
C GLU A 431 -31.45 -9.80 7.50
N GLY A 432 -30.59 -9.39 8.45
CA GLY A 432 -30.00 -8.05 8.45
C GLY A 432 -29.15 -7.75 7.20
N LEU A 433 -28.35 -8.71 6.75
CA LEU A 433 -27.55 -8.59 5.53
C LEU A 433 -28.40 -8.62 4.26
N ALA A 434 -29.43 -9.48 4.19
CA ALA A 434 -30.39 -9.50 3.09
C ALA A 434 -31.08 -8.14 2.93
N TYR A 435 -31.48 -7.54 4.06
CA TYR A 435 -32.03 -6.18 4.04
C TYR A 435 -31.06 -5.16 3.42
N LEU A 436 -29.79 -5.15 3.85
CA LEU A 436 -28.78 -4.20 3.33
C LEU A 436 -28.48 -4.40 1.84
N HIS A 437 -28.50 -5.63 1.36
CA HIS A 437 -28.08 -5.99 0.01
C HIS A 437 -29.21 -5.87 -1.01
N GLU A 438 -30.44 -6.18 -0.60
CA GLU A 438 -31.53 -6.49 -1.52
C GLU A 438 -32.81 -5.68 -1.25
N GLU A 439 -33.12 -5.32 0.01
CA GLU A 439 -34.40 -4.68 0.38
C GLU A 439 -34.27 -3.17 0.61
N SER A 440 -33.10 -2.69 1.04
CA SER A 440 -32.89 -1.27 1.28
C SER A 440 -32.88 -0.50 -0.04
N LYS A 441 -33.44 0.72 -0.02
CA LYS A 441 -33.49 1.62 -1.19
C LYS A 441 -32.13 1.84 -1.85
N LEU A 442 -31.09 1.78 -1.03
CA LEU A 442 -29.69 1.87 -1.42
C LEU A 442 -29.09 0.48 -1.18
N ARG A 443 -28.39 -0.10 -2.15
CA ARG A 443 -27.65 -1.35 -1.95
C ARG A 443 -26.39 -1.06 -1.14
N ILE A 444 -26.31 -1.53 0.09
CA ILE A 444 -25.23 -1.20 1.04
C ILE A 444 -24.39 -2.44 1.31
N ILE A 445 -23.07 -2.32 1.22
CA ILE A 445 -22.12 -3.38 1.57
C ILE A 445 -21.43 -3.00 2.88
N HIS A 446 -21.43 -3.92 3.86
CA HIS A 446 -20.92 -3.69 5.22
C HIS A 446 -19.39 -3.72 5.31
N ARG A 447 -18.75 -4.74 4.71
CA ARG A 447 -17.30 -5.00 4.63
C ARG A 447 -16.58 -5.46 5.90
N ASP A 448 -17.28 -5.58 7.02
CA ASP A 448 -16.65 -5.94 8.31
C ASP A 448 -17.56 -6.81 9.17
N ILE A 449 -18.15 -7.83 8.56
CA ILE A 449 -18.94 -8.82 9.29
C ILE A 449 -18.00 -9.79 10.01
N LYS A 450 -18.11 -9.82 11.34
CA LYS A 450 -17.32 -10.64 12.26
C LYS A 450 -18.03 -10.71 13.63
N PRO A 451 -17.69 -11.66 14.51
CA PRO A 451 -18.35 -11.81 15.81
C PRO A 451 -18.35 -10.54 16.68
N SER A 452 -17.30 -9.70 16.64
CA SER A 452 -17.25 -8.48 17.45
C SER A 452 -18.22 -7.38 16.99
N ASN A 453 -18.72 -7.47 15.76
CA ASN A 453 -19.64 -6.50 15.16
C ASN A 453 -21.10 -7.02 15.16
N ILE A 454 -21.36 -8.19 15.74
CA ILE A 454 -22.70 -8.70 15.99
C ILE A 454 -23.01 -8.50 17.47
N LEU A 455 -23.77 -7.46 17.81
CA LEU A 455 -24.21 -7.19 19.17
C LEU A 455 -25.49 -7.96 19.48
N LEU A 456 -25.72 -8.27 20.76
CA LEU A 456 -26.91 -9.02 21.20
C LEU A 456 -27.79 -8.13 22.08
N ASP A 457 -29.08 -8.05 21.80
CA ASP A 457 -30.02 -7.37 22.71
C ASP A 457 -30.44 -8.26 23.88
N GLU A 458 -31.37 -7.77 24.72
CA GLU A 458 -31.85 -8.46 25.93
C GLU A 458 -32.40 -9.86 25.64
N ASP A 459 -32.98 -10.06 24.45
CA ASP A 459 -33.56 -11.32 24.00
C ASP A 459 -32.55 -12.17 23.19
N LEU A 460 -31.26 -11.82 23.21
CA LEU A 460 -30.21 -12.40 22.36
C LEU A 460 -30.52 -12.31 20.86
N THR A 461 -31.27 -11.29 20.44
CA THR A 461 -31.49 -11.01 19.02
C THR A 461 -30.26 -10.30 18.46
N PRO A 462 -29.70 -10.78 17.33
CA PRO A 462 -28.49 -10.19 16.77
C PRO A 462 -28.78 -8.83 16.13
N LYS A 463 -27.89 -7.87 16.35
CA LYS A 463 -27.85 -6.56 15.71
C LYS A 463 -26.47 -6.30 15.12
N ILE A 464 -26.41 -6.15 13.80
CA ILE A 464 -25.17 -5.82 13.09
C ILE A 464 -24.80 -4.36 13.39
N ALA A 465 -23.57 -4.16 13.83
CA ALA A 465 -23.01 -2.89 14.27
C ALA A 465 -21.74 -2.51 13.47
N ASP A 466 -21.25 -1.29 13.74
CA ASP A 466 -20.05 -0.69 13.15
C ASP A 466 -20.10 -0.50 11.62
N PHE A 467 -20.82 0.54 11.21
CA PHE A 467 -20.99 0.91 9.80
C PHE A 467 -19.86 1.80 9.27
N GLY A 468 -18.73 1.91 9.98
CA GLY A 468 -17.64 2.83 9.62
C GLY A 468 -16.99 2.52 8.27
N LEU A 469 -17.11 1.30 7.76
CA LEU A 469 -16.54 0.87 6.49
C LEU A 469 -17.56 0.81 5.34
N VAL A 470 -18.85 1.04 5.59
CA VAL A 470 -19.89 0.74 4.59
C VAL A 470 -19.75 1.53 3.30
N ARG A 471 -20.23 0.92 2.21
CA ARG A 471 -20.19 1.49 0.87
C ARG A 471 -21.51 1.27 0.15
N LEU A 472 -21.93 2.29 -0.59
CA LEU A 472 -23.03 2.19 -1.55
C LEU A 472 -22.55 1.41 -2.78
N PHE A 473 -23.32 0.41 -3.20
CA PHE A 473 -23.13 -0.32 -4.45
C PHE A 473 -24.00 0.31 -5.55
N PRO A 474 -23.39 0.97 -6.56
CA PRO A 474 -24.14 1.56 -7.66
C PRO A 474 -24.81 0.50 -8.53
N GLU A 475 -26.01 0.79 -9.01
CA GLU A 475 -26.80 -0.17 -9.80
C GLU A 475 -26.19 -0.50 -11.18
N ASP A 476 -25.36 0.41 -11.70
CA ASP A 476 -24.74 0.39 -13.02
C ASP A 476 -23.39 -0.34 -13.06
N LYS A 477 -22.93 -0.91 -11.94
CA LYS A 477 -21.60 -1.51 -11.82
C LYS A 477 -21.65 -2.97 -11.39
N THR A 478 -20.71 -3.76 -11.92
CA THR A 478 -20.52 -5.17 -11.53
C THR A 478 -19.68 -5.31 -10.26
N HIS A 479 -18.81 -4.34 -9.96
CA HIS A 479 -17.99 -4.27 -8.75
C HIS A 479 -17.56 -2.83 -8.45
N ILE A 480 -17.14 -2.58 -7.21
CA ILE A 480 -16.49 -1.32 -6.80
C ILE A 480 -15.00 -1.59 -6.62
N SER A 481 -14.14 -0.89 -7.36
CA SER A 481 -12.70 -0.84 -7.09
C SER A 481 -12.43 0.17 -5.98
N THR A 482 -12.04 -0.30 -4.80
CA THR A 482 -11.79 0.56 -3.62
C THR A 482 -10.59 0.07 -2.82
N ALA A 483 -10.05 0.94 -1.95
CA ALA A 483 -9.00 0.54 -1.01
C ALA A 483 -9.49 -0.63 -0.15
N ILE A 484 -8.58 -1.58 0.10
CA ILE A 484 -8.88 -2.76 0.90
C ILE A 484 -9.03 -2.31 2.35
N ALA A 485 -10.15 -2.66 2.99
CA ALA A 485 -10.39 -2.44 4.41
C ALA A 485 -11.40 -3.46 4.93
N GLY A 486 -11.26 -3.84 6.19
CA GLY A 486 -12.04 -4.88 6.87
C GLY A 486 -11.14 -5.71 7.79
N THR A 487 -11.64 -6.82 8.32
CA THR A 487 -10.87 -7.68 9.23
C THR A 487 -10.26 -8.89 8.51
N LEU A 488 -8.95 -9.05 8.65
CA LEU A 488 -8.20 -10.17 8.09
C LEU A 488 -8.76 -11.51 8.62
N GLY A 489 -8.98 -12.48 7.73
CA GLY A 489 -9.64 -13.75 8.04
C GLY A 489 -11.14 -13.79 7.76
N TYR A 490 -11.78 -12.63 7.60
CA TYR A 490 -13.18 -12.51 7.17
C TYR A 490 -13.28 -11.95 5.75
N MET A 491 -12.22 -11.34 5.22
CA MET A 491 -12.21 -10.79 3.87
C MET A 491 -12.30 -11.87 2.79
N ALA A 492 -13.18 -11.65 1.82
CA ALA A 492 -13.25 -12.47 0.62
C ALA A 492 -11.95 -12.37 -0.22
N PRO A 493 -11.52 -13.46 -0.86
CA PRO A 493 -10.25 -13.52 -1.60
C PRO A 493 -10.20 -12.52 -2.76
N GLU A 494 -11.25 -12.39 -3.56
CA GLU A 494 -11.29 -11.45 -4.70
C GLU A 494 -11.19 -9.99 -4.23
N TYR A 495 -11.72 -9.71 -3.05
CA TYR A 495 -11.65 -8.38 -2.46
C TYR A 495 -10.26 -8.12 -1.89
N ALA A 496 -9.69 -9.07 -1.14
CA ALA A 496 -8.34 -8.96 -0.58
C ALA A 496 -7.23 -8.93 -1.66
N VAL A 497 -7.39 -9.68 -2.75
CA VAL A 497 -6.39 -9.78 -3.83
C VAL A 497 -6.53 -8.64 -4.82
N ARG A 498 -7.75 -8.35 -5.29
CA ARG A 498 -8.00 -7.48 -6.46
C ARG A 498 -8.67 -6.16 -6.10
N GLY A 499 -9.05 -5.95 -4.83
CA GLY A 499 -9.83 -4.78 -4.41
C GLY A 499 -11.24 -4.74 -5.01
N MET A 500 -11.74 -5.87 -5.54
CA MET A 500 -13.05 -5.97 -6.18
C MET A 500 -14.13 -6.18 -5.13
N LEU A 501 -14.83 -5.11 -4.78
CA LEU A 501 -15.88 -5.16 -3.76
C LEU A 501 -17.26 -5.39 -4.39
N THR A 502 -17.97 -6.40 -3.88
CA THR A 502 -19.37 -6.72 -4.20
C THR A 502 -20.10 -7.17 -2.93
N GLN A 503 -21.43 -7.32 -2.98
CA GLN A 503 -22.22 -7.91 -1.90
C GLN A 503 -21.72 -9.30 -1.49
N LYS A 504 -21.10 -10.05 -2.42
CA LYS A 504 -20.54 -11.38 -2.15
C LYS A 504 -19.34 -11.36 -1.20
N ALA A 505 -18.75 -10.20 -0.93
CA ALA A 505 -17.72 -10.06 0.09
C ALA A 505 -18.29 -10.20 1.52
N ASP A 506 -19.47 -9.63 1.75
CA ASP A 506 -20.20 -9.81 3.02
C ASP A 506 -20.73 -11.25 3.15
N VAL A 507 -21.16 -11.88 2.05
CA VAL A 507 -21.57 -13.30 2.04
C VAL A 507 -20.41 -14.20 2.50
N TYR A 508 -19.20 -13.98 1.99
CA TYR A 508 -18.01 -14.72 2.43
C TYR A 508 -17.76 -14.52 3.93
N SER A 509 -17.79 -13.27 4.39
CA SER A 509 -17.59 -12.91 5.80
C SER A 509 -18.63 -13.58 6.71
N PHE A 510 -19.90 -13.63 6.27
CA PHE A 510 -20.98 -14.34 6.92
C PHE A 510 -20.74 -15.85 6.97
N GLY A 511 -20.20 -16.46 5.91
CA GLY A 511 -19.84 -17.89 5.90
C GLY A 511 -18.80 -18.25 6.96
N VAL A 512 -17.77 -17.40 7.12
CA VAL A 512 -16.77 -17.55 8.19
C VAL A 512 -17.44 -17.46 9.56
N LEU A 513 -18.31 -16.47 9.76
CA LEU A 513 -19.07 -16.27 11.00
C LEU A 513 -19.92 -17.49 11.36
N VAL A 514 -20.65 -18.06 10.39
CA VAL A 514 -21.48 -19.26 10.57
C VAL A 514 -20.63 -20.45 11.03
N ILE A 515 -19.47 -20.65 10.41
CA ILE A 515 -18.55 -21.72 10.78
C ILE A 515 -18.02 -21.53 12.20
N GLU A 516 -17.63 -20.32 12.59
CA GLU A 516 -17.20 -20.02 13.96
C GLU A 516 -18.29 -20.29 15.01
N ILE A 517 -19.53 -19.84 14.73
CA ILE A 517 -20.68 -20.04 15.61
C ILE A 517 -20.97 -21.54 15.80
N THR A 518 -20.91 -22.31 14.71
CA THR A 518 -21.29 -23.73 14.76
C THR A 518 -20.20 -24.61 15.38
N CYS A 519 -18.92 -24.26 15.18
CA CYS A 519 -17.79 -24.98 15.75
C CYS A 519 -17.40 -24.51 17.16
N GLY A 520 -17.85 -23.33 17.60
CA GLY A 520 -17.42 -22.73 18.87
C GLY A 520 -15.92 -22.40 18.90
N LYS A 521 -15.28 -22.30 17.73
CA LYS A 521 -13.84 -22.11 17.58
C LYS A 521 -13.56 -20.82 16.83
N ARG A 522 -12.61 -20.04 17.34
CA ARG A 522 -12.18 -18.79 16.70
C ARG A 522 -11.36 -19.08 15.45
N ASN A 523 -11.58 -18.29 14.41
CA ASN A 523 -10.79 -18.29 13.20
C ASN A 523 -9.37 -17.75 13.50
N LYS A 524 -8.35 -18.62 13.40
CA LYS A 524 -6.94 -18.31 13.65
C LYS A 524 -6.06 -18.46 12.40
N CYS A 525 -6.60 -18.18 11.21
CA CYS A 525 -5.94 -18.40 9.91
C CYS A 525 -4.54 -17.73 9.74
N PHE A 526 -4.13 -16.82 10.64
CA PHE A 526 -2.87 -16.06 10.56
C PHE A 526 -1.93 -16.30 11.76
N SER A 527 -2.18 -17.33 12.58
CA SER A 527 -1.21 -17.77 13.59
C SER A 527 -0.30 -18.87 13.01
N PRO A 528 1.04 -18.77 13.14
CA PRO A 528 1.99 -19.63 12.43
C PRO A 528 1.87 -21.14 12.74
N ASP A 529 1.17 -21.52 13.81
CA ASP A 529 1.05 -22.91 14.27
C ASP A 529 -0.40 -23.46 14.29
N MET A 530 -1.37 -22.78 13.65
CA MET A 530 -2.80 -23.12 13.79
C MET A 530 -3.47 -23.39 12.44
N VAL A 531 -4.19 -24.52 12.35
CA VAL A 531 -5.00 -24.86 11.16
C VAL A 531 -6.17 -23.88 11.05
N CYS A 532 -6.27 -23.20 9.90
CA CYS A 532 -7.39 -22.32 9.58
C CYS A 532 -8.72 -23.08 9.72
N ILE A 533 -9.72 -22.50 10.39
CA ILE A 533 -10.98 -23.18 10.69
C ILE A 533 -11.71 -23.64 9.42
N LEU A 534 -11.59 -22.87 8.33
CA LEU A 534 -12.13 -23.23 7.01
C LEU A 534 -11.51 -24.53 6.47
N HIS A 535 -10.20 -24.70 6.64
CA HIS A 535 -9.49 -25.91 6.20
C HIS A 535 -9.87 -27.12 7.05
N MET A 536 -9.97 -26.94 8.37
CA MET A 536 -10.43 -27.98 9.29
C MET A 536 -11.84 -28.47 8.93
N VAL A 537 -12.78 -27.56 8.71
CA VAL A 537 -14.17 -27.92 8.38
C VAL A 537 -14.27 -28.53 6.99
N TRP A 538 -13.53 -28.03 6.00
CA TRP A 538 -13.52 -28.61 4.66
C TRP A 538 -13.02 -30.06 4.64
N ASN A 539 -11.90 -30.35 5.30
CA ASN A 539 -11.36 -31.72 5.34
C ASN A 539 -12.35 -32.70 5.99
N GLN A 540 -13.10 -32.23 6.99
CA GLN A 540 -14.12 -33.02 7.67
C GLN A 540 -15.40 -33.15 6.84
N TYR A 541 -15.71 -32.18 5.98
CA TYR A 541 -16.75 -32.31 4.97
C TYR A 541 -16.39 -33.36 3.92
N GLU A 542 -15.17 -33.33 3.36
CA GLU A 542 -14.71 -34.33 2.38
C GLU A 542 -14.66 -35.75 2.95
N ALA A 543 -14.37 -35.89 4.25
CA ALA A 543 -14.35 -37.18 4.94
C ALA A 543 -15.73 -37.66 5.43
N ASP A 544 -16.82 -36.94 5.12
CA ASP A 544 -18.18 -37.20 5.62
C ASP A 544 -18.27 -37.25 7.17
N LYS A 545 -17.53 -36.36 7.82
CA LYS A 545 -17.32 -36.29 9.28
C LYS A 545 -17.62 -34.91 9.86
N LEU A 546 -18.48 -34.11 9.21
CA LEU A 546 -18.87 -32.78 9.71
C LEU A 546 -19.36 -32.79 11.16
N ARG A 547 -19.99 -33.88 11.61
CA ARG A 547 -20.46 -34.03 12.99
C ARG A 547 -19.34 -33.91 14.03
N GLU A 548 -18.09 -34.21 13.67
CA GLU A 548 -16.92 -34.17 14.55
C GLU A 548 -16.43 -32.74 14.83
N VAL A 549 -16.77 -31.77 13.97
CA VAL A 549 -16.36 -30.36 14.15
C VAL A 549 -17.43 -29.48 14.78
N VAL A 550 -18.65 -30.00 14.93
CA VAL A 550 -19.74 -29.31 15.65
C VAL A 550 -19.36 -29.16 17.13
N ASP A 551 -19.58 -27.95 17.67
CA ASP A 551 -19.31 -27.64 19.08
C ASP A 551 -19.99 -28.68 20.01
N PRO A 552 -19.26 -29.30 20.96
CA PRO A 552 -19.83 -30.23 21.93
C PRO A 552 -20.98 -29.66 22.79
N VAL A 553 -21.07 -28.32 22.92
CA VAL A 553 -22.17 -27.65 23.62
C VAL A 553 -23.51 -27.83 22.89
N ILE A 554 -23.49 -28.03 21.56
CA ILE A 554 -24.71 -28.26 20.77
C ILE A 554 -25.21 -29.68 21.03
N GLU A 555 -26.49 -29.79 21.42
CA GLU A 555 -27.10 -31.05 21.80
C GLU A 555 -27.15 -32.05 20.63
N HIS A 556 -27.07 -33.35 20.95
CA HIS A 556 -26.98 -34.42 19.95
C HIS A 556 -28.13 -34.43 18.93
N ASN A 557 -29.34 -34.06 19.34
CA ASN A 557 -30.53 -33.98 18.50
C ASN A 557 -30.46 -32.86 17.44
N PHE A 558 -29.56 -31.88 17.60
CA PHE A 558 -29.40 -30.77 16.66
C PHE A 558 -28.17 -30.88 15.77
N ARG A 559 -27.35 -31.93 15.93
CA ARG A 559 -26.12 -32.11 15.13
C ARG A 559 -26.37 -32.14 13.62
N GLU A 560 -27.46 -32.76 13.17
CA GLU A 560 -27.85 -32.76 11.76
C GLU A 560 -28.15 -31.35 11.24
N LYS A 561 -28.87 -30.55 12.03
CA LYS A 561 -29.15 -29.15 11.69
C LYS A 561 -27.87 -28.31 11.73
N ALA A 562 -26.95 -28.60 12.64
CA ALA A 562 -25.62 -27.97 12.71
C ALA A 562 -24.75 -28.33 11.48
N CYS A 563 -24.74 -29.59 11.05
CA CYS A 563 -24.07 -30.01 9.81
C CYS A 563 -24.64 -29.30 8.59
N ARG A 564 -25.97 -29.20 8.50
CA ARG A 564 -26.67 -28.43 7.46
C ARG A 564 -26.19 -26.97 7.45
N LEU A 565 -26.04 -26.36 8.63
CA LEU A 565 -25.57 -24.99 8.79
C LEU A 565 -24.10 -24.83 8.38
N LEU A 566 -23.23 -25.80 8.68
CA LEU A 566 -21.85 -25.83 8.20
C LEU A 566 -21.77 -25.93 6.66
N GLN A 567 -22.64 -26.71 6.02
CA GLN A 567 -22.71 -26.78 4.55
C GLN A 567 -23.09 -25.42 3.94
N ILE A 568 -24.07 -24.71 4.53
CA ILE A 568 -24.42 -23.34 4.12
C ILE A 568 -23.21 -22.41 4.31
N GLY A 569 -22.50 -22.51 5.44
CA GLY A 569 -21.25 -21.78 5.69
C GLY A 569 -20.20 -22.04 4.60
N LEU A 570 -20.00 -23.29 4.20
CA LEU A 570 -19.09 -23.69 3.13
C LEU A 570 -19.50 -23.11 1.76
N LEU A 571 -20.80 -23.07 1.43
CA LEU A 571 -21.30 -22.41 0.23
C LEU A 571 -21.06 -20.89 0.23
N CYS A 572 -21.07 -20.27 1.41
CA CYS A 572 -20.80 -18.85 1.55
C CYS A 572 -19.31 -18.52 1.33
N VAL A 573 -18.38 -19.41 1.68
CA VAL A 573 -16.93 -19.17 1.59
C VAL A 573 -16.28 -19.67 0.28
N GLN A 574 -17.07 -19.89 -0.78
CA GLN A 574 -16.55 -20.36 -2.08
C GLN A 574 -15.54 -19.39 -2.69
N ALA A 575 -14.54 -19.92 -3.40
CA ALA A 575 -13.51 -19.09 -4.04
C ALA A 575 -14.10 -18.20 -5.16
N SER A 576 -15.02 -18.76 -5.96
CA SER A 576 -15.75 -18.01 -6.99
C SER A 576 -16.91 -17.23 -6.39
N THR A 577 -17.01 -15.95 -6.74
CA THR A 577 -18.12 -15.07 -6.33
C THR A 577 -19.48 -15.52 -6.87
N GLU A 578 -19.49 -16.21 -8.01
CA GLU A 578 -20.72 -16.66 -8.68
C GLU A 578 -21.35 -17.86 -7.97
N LEU A 579 -20.52 -18.69 -7.32
CA LEU A 579 -20.97 -19.88 -6.59
C LEU A 579 -21.53 -19.54 -5.19
N ARG A 580 -21.24 -18.34 -4.67
CA ARG A 580 -21.79 -17.89 -3.39
C ARG A 580 -23.28 -17.54 -3.56
N PRO A 581 -24.20 -18.04 -2.74
CA PRO A 581 -25.61 -17.67 -2.81
C PRO A 581 -25.83 -16.18 -2.45
N SER A 582 -27.00 -15.64 -2.80
CA SER A 582 -27.45 -14.34 -2.28
C SER A 582 -27.87 -14.45 -0.80
N MET A 583 -27.93 -13.34 -0.08
CA MET A 583 -28.34 -13.37 1.33
C MET A 583 -29.82 -13.78 1.48
N SER A 584 -30.70 -13.36 0.56
CA SER A 584 -32.09 -13.87 0.52
C SER A 584 -32.17 -15.38 0.30
N THR A 585 -31.32 -15.93 -0.57
CA THR A 585 -31.23 -17.38 -0.80
C THR A 585 -30.77 -18.09 0.46
N ILE A 586 -29.79 -17.54 1.18
CA ILE A 586 -29.32 -18.07 2.46
C ILE A 586 -30.45 -18.05 3.51
N VAL A 587 -31.19 -16.94 3.64
CA VAL A 587 -32.34 -16.86 4.54
C VAL A 587 -33.38 -17.92 4.20
N LYS A 588 -33.64 -18.19 2.92
CA LYS A 588 -34.51 -19.27 2.48
C LYS A 588 -33.96 -20.65 2.88
N MET A 589 -32.67 -20.94 2.65
CA MET A 589 -32.03 -22.19 3.06
C MET A 589 -32.09 -22.44 4.58
N LEU A 590 -32.11 -21.37 5.38
CA LEU A 590 -32.24 -21.37 6.84
C LEU A 590 -33.69 -21.41 7.36
N THR A 591 -34.69 -21.13 6.54
CA THR A 591 -36.09 -21.08 7.01
C THR A 591 -36.92 -22.22 6.45
N ASP A 592 -36.53 -22.74 5.28
CA ASP A 592 -37.20 -23.83 4.60
C ASP A 592 -36.36 -25.11 4.67
N ASP A 593 -36.73 -26.01 5.59
CA ASP A 593 -36.08 -27.31 5.77
C ASP A 593 -36.17 -28.20 4.51
N THR A 594 -37.07 -27.90 3.56
CA THR A 594 -37.20 -28.66 2.30
C THR A 594 -36.29 -28.15 1.18
N CYS A 595 -35.66 -26.99 1.36
CA CYS A 595 -34.73 -26.43 0.38
C CYS A 595 -33.49 -27.32 0.26
N GLU A 596 -33.23 -27.85 -0.93
CA GLU A 596 -31.99 -28.59 -1.21
C GLU A 596 -30.78 -27.65 -1.13
N ILE A 597 -29.71 -28.12 -0.48
CA ILE A 597 -28.46 -27.39 -0.33
C ILE A 597 -27.47 -27.93 -1.37
N PRO A 598 -27.00 -27.10 -2.31
CA PRO A 598 -26.00 -27.50 -3.27
C PRO A 598 -24.72 -28.00 -2.59
N CYS A 599 -24.02 -28.95 -3.22
CA CYS A 599 -22.72 -29.39 -2.74
C CYS A 599 -21.68 -28.26 -2.87
N PRO A 600 -21.04 -27.80 -1.78
CA PRO A 600 -19.96 -26.82 -1.85
C PRO A 600 -18.72 -27.39 -2.57
N THR A 601 -17.96 -26.51 -3.23
CA THR A 601 -16.62 -26.81 -3.74
C THR A 601 -15.55 -26.31 -2.76
N GLN A 602 -14.28 -26.65 -3.00
CA GLN A 602 -13.19 -26.33 -2.06
C GLN A 602 -13.07 -24.81 -1.84
N PRO A 603 -13.15 -24.32 -0.59
CA PRO A 603 -12.87 -22.93 -0.25
C PRO A 603 -11.41 -22.56 -0.55
N PRO A 604 -11.12 -21.27 -0.78
CA PRO A 604 -9.74 -20.81 -0.94
C PRO A 604 -9.02 -20.88 0.41
N PHE A 605 -7.94 -21.65 0.50
CA PHE A 605 -7.09 -21.69 1.68
C PHE A 605 -5.88 -20.77 1.54
N LEU A 606 -5.69 -19.89 2.52
CA LEU A 606 -4.42 -19.19 2.72
C LEU A 606 -3.60 -20.05 3.69
N SER A 607 -2.76 -20.95 3.17
CA SER A 607 -1.84 -21.73 4.02
C SER A 607 -0.55 -20.93 4.27
N PRO A 608 -0.13 -20.73 5.53
CA PRO A 608 1.20 -20.19 5.85
C PRO A 608 2.34 -21.18 5.55
N SER A 609 2.02 -22.45 5.25
CA SER A 609 2.95 -23.57 5.22
C SER A 609 2.88 -24.38 3.92
N SER A 610 3.09 -23.73 2.77
CA SER A 610 3.47 -24.40 1.51
C SER A 610 4.91 -24.03 1.09
N SER A 611 5.76 -23.75 2.07
CA SER A 611 7.22 -23.68 1.93
C SER A 611 7.85 -24.69 2.87
N GLY A 612 7.78 -25.97 2.51
CA GLY A 612 8.24 -27.03 3.39
C GLY A 612 8.03 -28.43 2.86
N VAL A 613 8.40 -28.69 1.60
CA VAL A 613 8.74 -30.07 1.22
C VAL A 613 10.23 -30.25 1.52
N SER A 614 10.50 -30.82 2.69
CA SER A 614 11.75 -31.50 2.96
C SER A 614 11.83 -32.72 2.03
N LEU A 615 12.78 -32.71 1.10
CA LEU A 615 13.23 -33.93 0.43
C LEU A 615 14.66 -34.22 0.91
N ASN A 616 14.73 -35.09 1.92
CA ASN A 616 15.95 -35.81 2.24
C ASN A 616 16.26 -36.79 1.09
N ILE A 617 17.38 -36.50 0.43
CA ILE A 617 18.38 -37.39 -0.19
C ILE A 617 17.98 -38.87 -0.34
N THR A 618 18.00 -39.35 -1.59
CA THR A 618 18.63 -40.64 -1.92
C THR A 618 19.34 -40.56 -3.27
N THR A 619 20.66 -40.63 -3.20
CA THR A 619 21.57 -40.91 -4.31
C THR A 619 21.42 -42.37 -4.73
N SER A 620 20.99 -42.62 -5.96
CA SER A 620 21.28 -43.88 -6.65
C SER A 620 21.11 -43.73 -8.16
N THR A 621 22.25 -43.82 -8.83
CA THR A 621 22.48 -44.07 -10.25
C THR A 621 21.81 -45.37 -10.72
N SER A 622 21.10 -45.35 -11.85
CA SER A 622 21.05 -46.46 -12.80
C SER A 622 20.40 -46.08 -14.13
N ASN A 623 21.14 -46.33 -15.21
CA ASN A 623 20.69 -46.32 -16.60
C ASN A 623 19.82 -47.54 -16.94
N TYR A 624 19.12 -47.41 -18.08
CA TYR A 624 18.58 -48.43 -19.00
C TYR A 624 17.08 -48.75 -19.01
N GLN A 625 16.68 -49.10 -20.23
CA GLN A 625 15.40 -48.97 -20.91
C GLN A 625 14.45 -50.17 -20.74
N THR A 626 13.25 -49.96 -21.30
CA THR A 626 12.40 -50.87 -22.11
C THR A 626 11.20 -51.62 -21.48
N GLU A 627 10.02 -51.18 -21.96
CA GLU A 627 8.85 -51.94 -22.49
C GLU A 627 7.96 -52.81 -21.58
N SER A 628 6.71 -52.35 -21.41
CA SER A 628 5.44 -52.98 -21.90
C SER A 628 4.75 -53.88 -20.84
N TYR A 629 3.42 -53.94 -20.59
CA TYR A 629 2.20 -53.53 -21.29
C TYR A 629 0.98 -53.55 -20.29
N ILE A 630 0.13 -52.52 -20.35
CA ILE A 630 -1.37 -52.48 -20.27
C ILE A 630 -2.14 -53.16 -19.09
N GLN A 631 -2.94 -52.40 -18.31
CA GLN A 631 -4.40 -52.15 -18.56
C GLN A 631 -5.07 -51.14 -17.59
N SER A 632 -5.71 -50.11 -18.18
CA SER A 632 -6.87 -49.24 -17.78
C SER A 632 -7.20 -48.98 -16.30
N LEU A 633 -7.61 -47.78 -15.85
CA LEU A 633 -8.56 -46.84 -16.47
C LEU A 633 -8.47 -45.43 -15.81
N GLY A 634 -8.34 -44.37 -16.64
CA GLY A 634 -9.11 -43.12 -16.50
C GLY A 634 -8.66 -42.01 -15.53
N TYR A 635 -7.69 -41.18 -15.92
CA TYR A 635 -7.71 -39.73 -15.62
C TYR A 635 -7.10 -38.95 -16.79
N SER A 636 -7.95 -38.40 -17.64
CA SER A 636 -7.57 -37.42 -18.65
C SER A 636 -8.20 -36.06 -18.34
N THR A 637 -7.31 -35.07 -18.29
CA THR A 637 -7.51 -33.65 -18.65
C THR A 637 -8.41 -32.79 -17.77
N MET A 638 -7.77 -31.94 -16.95
CA MET A 638 -7.65 -30.51 -17.31
C MET A 638 -6.46 -29.88 -16.58
N GLN A 639 -5.33 -29.80 -17.27
CA GLN A 639 -4.30 -28.82 -17.00
C GLN A 639 -4.49 -27.72 -18.07
N SER A 640 -5.08 -26.59 -17.71
CA SER A 640 -4.70 -25.29 -18.29
C SER A 640 -5.33 -24.13 -17.50
N ARG A 641 -4.50 -23.10 -17.28
CA ARG A 641 -4.78 -21.79 -16.66
C ARG A 641 -4.71 -21.69 -15.13
N MET A 642 -3.49 -21.75 -14.59
CA MET A 642 -2.98 -20.69 -13.70
C MET A 642 -1.47 -20.56 -13.92
N GLY A 643 -1.02 -19.36 -14.29
CA GLY A 643 0.40 -19.04 -14.53
C GLY A 643 1.19 -18.77 -13.25
N PRO A 644 2.52 -18.61 -13.36
CA PRO A 644 3.43 -18.45 -12.24
C PRO A 644 3.30 -17.04 -11.64
N GLY A 645 2.37 -16.86 -10.71
CA GLY A 645 2.15 -15.59 -10.00
C GLY A 645 1.86 -15.74 -8.51
N TRP A 646 1.96 -16.95 -7.97
CA TRP A 646 1.48 -17.28 -6.63
C TRP A 646 2.54 -17.18 -5.52
N THR A 647 3.82 -17.18 -5.85
CA THR A 647 4.91 -17.00 -4.86
C THR A 647 5.21 -15.54 -4.55
N ALA A 648 4.98 -14.62 -5.50
CA ALA A 648 5.13 -13.16 -5.29
C ALA A 648 3.97 -12.51 -4.50
N PHE A 649 2.94 -13.28 -4.14
CA PHE A 649 1.70 -12.78 -3.55
C PHE A 649 1.72 -12.76 -2.01
N ILE A 650 2.42 -13.68 -1.35
CA ILE A 650 2.49 -13.69 0.13
C ILE A 650 3.33 -12.52 0.66
N GLU A 651 4.35 -12.08 -0.09
CA GLU A 651 5.16 -10.90 0.29
C GLU A 651 4.38 -9.58 0.10
N ASN A 652 3.63 -9.43 -1.00
CA ASN A 652 2.90 -8.19 -1.31
C ASN A 652 1.67 -7.94 -0.43
N VAL A 653 1.05 -8.99 0.13
CA VAL A 653 -0.12 -8.83 1.03
C VAL A 653 0.32 -8.35 2.41
N SER A 654 1.49 -8.77 2.90
CA SER A 654 2.01 -8.28 4.19
C SER A 654 2.46 -6.81 4.13
N ASP A 655 2.99 -6.37 2.99
CA ASP A 655 3.43 -4.98 2.78
C ASP A 655 2.26 -3.98 2.70
N LYS A 656 1.12 -4.38 2.13
CA LYS A 656 -0.03 -3.49 1.96
C LYS A 656 -0.88 -3.28 3.22
N PHE A 657 -0.82 -4.20 4.18
CA PHE A 657 -1.45 -4.03 5.50
C PHE A 657 -0.64 -3.15 6.46
N HIS A 658 0.65 -2.90 6.18
CA HIS A 658 1.50 -2.05 7.02
C HIS A 658 1.51 -0.56 6.61
N GLU A 659 1.13 -0.21 5.37
CA GLU A 659 0.99 1.19 4.95
C GLU A 659 -0.19 1.94 5.61
N ASP A 660 -1.20 1.23 6.15
CA ASP A 660 -2.43 1.84 6.72
C ASP A 660 -2.46 1.92 8.26
N GLY A 661 -1.39 1.55 8.97
CA GLY A 661 -1.22 1.87 10.40
C GLY A 661 -2.35 1.39 11.34
N ILE A 662 -2.87 0.16 11.15
CA ILE A 662 -3.79 -0.47 12.10
C ILE A 662 -3.01 -1.41 13.01
N ASP A 663 -2.63 -0.90 14.19
CA ASP A 663 -2.08 -1.71 15.27
C ASP A 663 -3.13 -2.74 15.75
N THR A 664 -2.88 -4.03 15.55
CA THR A 664 -3.58 -5.10 16.25
C THR A 664 -3.02 -5.23 17.66
N LEU A 665 -3.70 -4.62 18.64
CA LEU A 665 -3.51 -4.90 20.05
C LEU A 665 -4.19 -6.23 20.43
N GLY A 666 -3.39 -7.15 20.98
CA GLY A 666 -3.71 -8.12 22.04
C GLY A 666 -4.96 -8.99 21.91
#